data_AF-A0A1G5JR49-F1
#
_entry.id   AF-A0A1G5JR49-F1
#
_cell.length_a   1.000
_cell.length_b   1.000
_cell.length_c   1.000
_cell.angle_alpha   90.00
_cell.angle_beta   90.00
_cell.angle_gamma   90.00
#
_symmetry.space_group_name_H-M   'P 1'
#
loop_
_entity.id
_entity.type
_entity.pdbx_description
1 polymer ?
#
loop_
_entity_poly.entity_id
_entity_poly.type
_entity_poly.pdbx_seq_one_letter_code
_entity_poly.pdbx_strand_id
1 'polypeptide(L)'
;MKIIFKWDEFYDIYGKHVAYLFIALCLIGVFVMFGNTKSIGNVYIPLAEEGVLNLEDWDHKKEGIVELKGEWELYYGQVLNYKDFKETNIPVMTSFINLPEEKNDYKTNQQGYSTHRLIIRTSENNDGLEMGIFIPYSIISHRLMINNEIISEAGDFLDDGEKKDGIRNRIVYLGAIEDEFEIILNLSSSYYSQIDLPIYIGDYYNLINKNTNEKLRDMFFVGALFILGLYHIILYLFLPQKKYSLFLGILCAVVAIRTAFVADTVIMSNFMNVPFSLFQFINYAGGMLGIIYIANFLYSLYEDEFPKGVYMFIKGYSLLFLIIMIVLPNHIYSKMKNINNFFLIFSLIYFAFVIFKAVKVKREGSYFMMGGISFGIIAAISDVLYVNNIDTVISFYGMNSLAIMSFAFILAIMLSKIFSNAFVSVENLSIKLMSLDKLKDEFLANTSHELRTPLNGIIGITESLLEGAAAIEIPLSVKKNLTVVSSSAKRLSNLVNDILDYSKLKHRDLQLNRKALNLNEVVDSILMVFKMSMEDKQVILSNEIPENIPDIYADEDRLQQIIYNLVGNAVKFTESGEVNVRAQAKGSFVEIIVEDTGIGIAPEEIEDIFKSFEQVDASVARQYGGTGLGLSITKQLVELHNGRIKCESEIGIGSKFTFTMPVSLEGYDKRAVTRSKLIRNHSYEKADVNMEVDNDKNKFKVLVVDDEIVNLQVLASQLILNNYNVTTALSGKKALKLISEESFDLVILDVMMPKMSGYEVCKRIREKFTLVDLPVLMLTANSQLNNVCLGFECGTNDYIIKPFEKSELLARIKTLITMKNAVKLSVIDSLTGIFNRKHLFELAELLFNEHRAEKKIMSIIMMDIDNFKILNDKYGHGIGDMILKDIVTRCQEVLRPTDTIGRYGGEEFTVILPNTEIEIAHKIAERIRKNVSAKPIKIGEENEEIVTLSLGIGESNSTNKSVLDIFYEADKALYKAKSSGKNKVTTYQ
;
A
#
# COMPACT_ATOMS: atom_id res chain seq x y z
N MET A 1 7.52 -26.44 5.32
CA MET A 1 7.39 -25.21 4.50
C MET A 1 7.62 -25.46 2.98
N LYS A 2 7.22 -26.63 2.42
CA LYS A 2 7.45 -26.97 0.99
C LYS A 2 6.20 -27.49 0.24
N ILE A 3 5.03 -27.44 0.86
CA ILE A 3 3.77 -27.97 0.28
C ILE A 3 2.84 -26.87 -0.26
N ILE A 4 3.05 -25.60 0.13
CA ILE A 4 2.17 -24.49 -0.26
C ILE A 4 2.43 -24.04 -1.72
N PHE A 5 3.67 -24.15 -2.23
CA PHE A 5 4.01 -23.69 -3.59
C PHE A 5 3.45 -24.54 -4.74
N LYS A 6 3.07 -25.80 -4.52
CA LYS A 6 2.52 -26.66 -5.59
C LYS A 6 1.02 -26.52 -5.78
N TRP A 7 0.28 -26.04 -4.78
CA TRP A 7 -1.16 -25.87 -4.89
C TRP A 7 -1.52 -24.69 -5.78
N ASP A 8 -0.77 -23.59 -5.72
CA ASP A 8 -0.98 -22.43 -6.59
C ASP A 8 -0.70 -22.78 -8.06
N GLU A 9 0.40 -23.47 -8.38
CA GLU A 9 0.67 -23.96 -9.75
C GLU A 9 -0.38 -24.97 -10.25
N PHE A 10 -0.87 -25.85 -9.36
CA PHE A 10 -1.91 -26.82 -9.72
C PHE A 10 -3.26 -26.14 -9.98
N TYR A 11 -3.61 -25.12 -9.19
CA TYR A 11 -4.84 -24.34 -9.36
C TYR A 11 -4.77 -23.43 -10.61
N ASP A 12 -3.61 -22.86 -10.92
CA ASP A 12 -3.45 -21.95 -12.06
C ASP A 12 -3.54 -22.65 -13.42
N ILE A 13 -3.12 -23.91 -13.48
CA ILE A 13 -3.15 -24.75 -14.69
C ILE A 13 -4.45 -25.56 -14.74
N TYR A 14 -4.75 -26.36 -13.72
CA TYR A 14 -5.90 -27.28 -13.76
C TYR A 14 -7.21 -26.61 -13.38
N GLY A 15 -7.22 -25.61 -12.49
CA GLY A 15 -8.45 -24.93 -12.07
C GLY A 15 -9.18 -24.24 -13.22
N LYS A 16 -8.45 -23.64 -14.16
CA LYS A 16 -9.03 -23.03 -15.38
C LYS A 16 -9.64 -24.09 -16.29
N HIS A 17 -8.93 -25.19 -16.55
CA HIS A 17 -9.43 -26.27 -17.41
C HIS A 17 -10.61 -27.04 -16.79
N VAL A 18 -10.61 -27.24 -15.48
CA VAL A 18 -11.72 -27.85 -14.73
C VAL A 18 -12.94 -26.94 -14.73
N ALA A 19 -12.77 -25.63 -14.55
CA ALA A 19 -13.88 -24.67 -14.67
C ALA A 19 -14.46 -24.64 -16.09
N TYR A 20 -13.63 -24.66 -17.13
CA TYR A 20 -14.10 -24.75 -18.52
C TYR A 20 -14.78 -26.08 -18.83
N LEU A 21 -14.26 -27.20 -18.32
CA LEU A 21 -14.88 -28.52 -18.46
C LEU A 21 -16.22 -28.56 -17.73
N PHE A 22 -16.31 -27.96 -16.54
CA PHE A 22 -17.55 -27.87 -15.77
C PHE A 22 -18.60 -27.02 -16.50
N ILE A 23 -18.23 -25.85 -17.02
CA ILE A 23 -19.13 -25.01 -17.83
C ILE A 23 -19.56 -25.75 -19.09
N ALA A 24 -18.65 -26.44 -19.76
CA ALA A 24 -18.96 -27.25 -20.94
C ALA A 24 -19.91 -28.42 -20.58
N LEU A 25 -19.68 -29.11 -19.47
CA LEU A 25 -20.55 -30.19 -18.97
C LEU A 25 -21.91 -29.66 -18.51
N CYS A 26 -21.99 -28.46 -17.95
CA CYS A 26 -23.26 -27.80 -17.63
C CYS A 26 -24.02 -27.42 -18.91
N LEU A 27 -23.33 -26.84 -19.90
CA LEU A 27 -23.92 -26.53 -21.20
C LEU A 27 -24.36 -27.79 -21.94
N ILE A 28 -23.57 -28.87 -21.90
CA ILE A 28 -23.92 -30.19 -22.44
C ILE A 28 -25.07 -30.80 -21.63
N GLY A 29 -25.09 -30.66 -20.31
CA GLY A 29 -26.16 -31.17 -19.44
C GLY A 29 -27.49 -30.47 -19.72
N VAL A 30 -27.46 -29.15 -19.91
CA VAL A 30 -28.59 -28.37 -20.43
C VAL A 30 -28.94 -28.85 -21.85
N PHE A 31 -27.97 -29.00 -22.74
CA PHE A 31 -28.18 -29.50 -24.11
C PHE A 31 -28.85 -30.88 -24.14
N VAL A 32 -28.48 -31.80 -23.26
CA VAL A 32 -29.04 -33.15 -23.17
C VAL A 32 -30.40 -33.14 -22.46
N MET A 33 -30.60 -32.35 -21.40
CA MET A 33 -31.92 -32.22 -20.76
C MET A 33 -32.96 -31.63 -21.71
N PHE A 34 -32.58 -30.65 -22.53
CA PHE A 34 -33.49 -29.97 -23.46
C PHE A 34 -33.55 -30.65 -24.85
N GLY A 35 -32.49 -31.37 -25.26
CA GLY A 35 -32.44 -32.16 -26.49
C GLY A 35 -33.12 -33.53 -26.38
N ASN A 36 -33.41 -34.00 -25.16
CA ASN A 36 -34.25 -35.18 -24.90
C ASN A 36 -35.75 -34.90 -25.13
N THR A 37 -36.09 -34.12 -26.15
CA THR A 37 -37.38 -34.31 -26.82
C THR A 37 -37.26 -35.67 -27.51
N LYS A 38 -38.01 -36.68 -27.06
CA LYS A 38 -38.14 -37.95 -27.79
C LYS A 38 -38.32 -37.61 -29.27
N SER A 39 -37.28 -37.84 -30.07
CA SER A 39 -37.45 -38.01 -31.51
C SER A 39 -38.44 -39.14 -31.62
N ILE A 40 -39.65 -38.81 -32.07
CA ILE A 40 -40.64 -39.81 -32.50
C ILE A 40 -39.94 -40.52 -33.65
N GLY A 41 -39.27 -41.64 -33.34
CA GLY A 41 -38.39 -42.29 -34.28
C GLY A 41 -39.24 -42.83 -35.43
N ASN A 42 -39.03 -42.34 -36.65
CA ASN A 42 -39.58 -42.86 -37.92
C ASN A 42 -40.92 -43.61 -37.79
N VAL A 43 -41.89 -43.01 -37.09
CA VAL A 43 -43.26 -43.50 -37.12
C VAL A 43 -43.81 -43.04 -38.46
N TYR A 44 -44.33 -43.99 -39.26
CA TYR A 44 -45.03 -43.69 -40.50
C TYR A 44 -46.25 -42.85 -40.14
N ILE A 45 -46.22 -41.55 -40.45
CA ILE A 45 -47.35 -40.66 -40.19
C ILE A 45 -48.41 -40.98 -41.25
N PRO A 46 -49.61 -41.43 -40.87
CA PRO A 46 -50.67 -41.71 -41.83
C PRO A 46 -51.02 -40.43 -42.60
N LEU A 47 -51.10 -40.54 -43.91
CA LEU A 47 -51.52 -39.46 -44.80
C LEU A 47 -52.98 -39.67 -45.20
N ALA A 48 -53.69 -38.57 -45.44
CA ALA A 48 -55.02 -38.62 -46.04
C ALA A 48 -54.90 -39.06 -47.51
N GLU A 49 -55.72 -40.01 -47.92
CA GLU A 49 -55.83 -40.49 -49.30
C GLU A 49 -57.30 -40.38 -49.73
N GLU A 50 -57.56 -39.78 -50.89
CA GLU A 50 -58.92 -39.58 -51.42
C GLU A 50 -59.91 -38.93 -50.42
N GLY A 51 -59.44 -37.97 -49.59
CA GLY A 51 -60.29 -37.25 -48.63
C GLY A 51 -60.56 -38.00 -47.32
N VAL A 52 -59.92 -39.15 -47.09
CA VAL A 52 -60.06 -39.94 -45.86
C VAL A 52 -58.70 -40.15 -45.19
N LEU A 53 -58.61 -39.85 -43.90
CA LEU A 53 -57.47 -40.16 -43.04
C LEU A 53 -57.83 -41.31 -42.10
N ASN A 54 -57.20 -42.47 -42.28
CA ASN A 54 -57.43 -43.62 -41.42
C ASN A 54 -56.43 -43.67 -40.25
N LEU A 55 -56.94 -43.55 -39.03
CA LEU A 55 -56.21 -43.61 -37.76
C LEU A 55 -56.62 -44.83 -36.90
N GLU A 56 -57.27 -45.84 -37.46
CA GLU A 56 -57.72 -47.03 -36.72
C GLU A 56 -56.55 -47.82 -36.10
N ASP A 57 -55.40 -47.86 -36.77
CA ASP A 57 -54.19 -48.52 -36.28
C ASP A 57 -53.27 -47.60 -35.44
N TRP A 58 -53.64 -46.33 -35.25
CA TRP A 58 -52.79 -45.32 -34.59
C TRP A 58 -53.01 -45.28 -33.07
N ASP A 59 -51.96 -45.53 -32.29
CA ASP A 59 -52.01 -45.43 -30.82
C ASP A 59 -51.60 -44.02 -30.37
N HIS A 60 -52.58 -43.13 -30.18
CA HIS A 60 -52.35 -41.75 -29.75
C HIS A 60 -51.55 -41.61 -28.43
N LYS A 61 -51.54 -42.62 -27.54
CA LYS A 61 -50.74 -42.60 -26.29
C LYS A 61 -49.28 -42.96 -26.52
N LYS A 62 -48.97 -43.80 -27.50
CA LYS A 62 -47.58 -44.24 -27.80
C LYS A 62 -46.94 -43.47 -28.94
N GLU A 63 -47.69 -43.17 -29.99
CA GLU A 63 -47.22 -42.63 -31.27
C GLU A 63 -47.39 -41.11 -31.36
N GLY A 64 -48.30 -40.54 -30.56
CA GLY A 64 -48.40 -39.11 -30.30
C GLY A 64 -49.36 -38.36 -31.22
N ILE A 65 -48.99 -37.13 -31.55
CA ILE A 65 -49.80 -36.16 -32.29
C ILE A 65 -49.67 -36.44 -33.79
N VAL A 66 -50.78 -36.41 -34.52
CA VAL A 66 -50.84 -36.60 -35.98
C VAL A 66 -51.05 -35.25 -36.66
N GLU A 67 -50.30 -34.99 -37.72
CA GLU A 67 -50.56 -33.87 -38.64
C GLU A 67 -51.59 -34.31 -39.68
N LEU A 68 -52.63 -33.50 -39.91
CA LEU A 68 -53.68 -33.79 -40.87
C LEU A 68 -53.22 -33.51 -42.31
N LYS A 69 -52.21 -34.25 -42.76
CA LYS A 69 -51.53 -34.07 -44.04
C LYS A 69 -51.99 -35.10 -45.08
N GLY A 70 -52.13 -34.69 -46.33
CA GLY A 70 -52.47 -35.58 -47.45
C GLY A 70 -53.55 -34.99 -48.36
N GLU A 71 -54.28 -35.84 -49.09
CA GLU A 71 -55.30 -35.45 -50.05
C GLU A 71 -56.65 -35.14 -49.38
N TRP A 72 -57.09 -33.87 -49.48
CA TRP A 72 -58.38 -33.38 -49.02
C TRP A 72 -59.32 -33.13 -50.20
N GLU A 73 -60.63 -33.27 -49.99
CA GLU A 73 -61.63 -32.89 -51.00
C GLU A 73 -61.65 -31.36 -51.17
N LEU A 74 -61.53 -30.84 -52.39
CA LEU A 74 -61.62 -29.41 -52.70
C LEU A 74 -62.94 -29.06 -53.37
N TYR A 75 -63.63 -28.05 -52.83
CA TYR A 75 -64.81 -27.42 -53.41
C TYR A 75 -64.49 -25.94 -53.66
N TYR A 76 -63.96 -25.65 -54.85
CA TYR A 76 -63.54 -24.30 -55.21
C TYR A 76 -64.74 -23.41 -55.54
N GLY A 77 -64.70 -22.15 -55.09
CA GLY A 77 -65.76 -21.17 -55.31
C GLY A 77 -67.03 -21.39 -54.49
N GLN A 78 -67.03 -22.37 -53.57
CA GLN A 78 -68.16 -22.75 -52.75
C GLN A 78 -67.80 -22.55 -51.26
N VAL A 79 -68.79 -22.11 -50.48
CA VAL A 79 -68.72 -22.06 -49.02
C VAL A 79 -69.77 -23.04 -48.51
N LEU A 80 -69.32 -24.20 -48.06
CA LEU A 80 -70.17 -25.29 -47.61
C LEU A 80 -70.01 -25.48 -46.10
N ASN A 81 -71.11 -25.82 -45.44
CA ASN A 81 -71.19 -26.23 -44.04
C ASN A 81 -71.57 -27.71 -43.97
N TYR A 82 -71.51 -28.28 -42.77
CA TYR A 82 -71.82 -29.69 -42.52
C TYR A 82 -73.17 -30.17 -43.07
N LYS A 83 -74.21 -29.33 -42.96
CA LYS A 83 -75.56 -29.67 -43.45
C LYS A 83 -75.62 -29.80 -44.96
N ASP A 84 -74.83 -29.02 -45.69
CA ASP A 84 -74.82 -29.01 -47.16
C ASP A 84 -74.33 -30.35 -47.74
N PHE A 85 -73.55 -31.12 -46.97
CA PHE A 85 -73.10 -32.48 -47.33
C PHE A 85 -74.10 -33.58 -46.95
N LYS A 86 -75.13 -33.28 -46.14
CA LYS A 86 -76.17 -34.23 -45.70
C LYS A 86 -77.52 -34.03 -46.40
N GLU A 87 -77.69 -32.92 -47.13
CA GLU A 87 -78.87 -32.63 -47.95
C GLU A 87 -78.85 -33.38 -49.31
N THR A 88 -80.00 -33.47 -49.97
CA THR A 88 -80.17 -34.26 -51.22
C THR A 88 -79.48 -33.66 -52.45
N ASN A 89 -79.04 -32.39 -52.39
CA ASN A 89 -78.24 -31.74 -53.43
C ASN A 89 -76.75 -31.82 -53.05
N ILE A 90 -76.09 -32.90 -53.47
CA ILE A 90 -74.67 -33.12 -53.16
C ILE A 90 -73.83 -32.05 -53.88
N PRO A 91 -72.99 -31.28 -53.18
CA PRO A 91 -72.11 -30.29 -53.80
C PRO A 91 -71.12 -30.96 -54.76
N VAL A 92 -70.80 -30.29 -55.87
CA VAL A 92 -69.88 -30.84 -56.89
C VAL A 92 -68.44 -30.59 -56.44
N MET A 93 -67.73 -31.69 -56.14
CA MET A 93 -66.30 -31.67 -55.82
C MET A 93 -65.48 -31.22 -57.03
N THR A 94 -64.51 -30.33 -56.80
CA THR A 94 -63.62 -29.79 -57.84
C THR A 94 -62.45 -30.74 -58.14
N SER A 95 -61.70 -31.13 -57.10
CA SER A 95 -60.59 -32.09 -57.19
C SER A 95 -60.20 -32.56 -55.79
N PHE A 96 -59.24 -33.47 -55.68
CA PHE A 96 -58.45 -33.64 -54.46
C PHE A 96 -57.28 -32.64 -54.47
N ILE A 97 -56.84 -32.19 -53.29
CA ILE A 97 -55.71 -31.27 -53.11
C ILE A 97 -54.88 -31.71 -51.91
N ASN A 98 -53.56 -31.66 -52.02
CA ASN A 98 -52.71 -31.93 -50.86
C ASN A 98 -52.72 -30.74 -49.92
N LEU A 99 -53.01 -30.97 -48.64
CA LEU A 99 -52.88 -29.95 -47.60
C LEU A 99 -52.04 -30.49 -46.43
N PRO A 100 -51.17 -29.66 -45.84
CA PRO A 100 -50.67 -28.37 -46.36
C PRO A 100 -49.74 -28.56 -47.59
N GLU A 101 -49.76 -27.66 -48.59
CA GLU A 101 -48.90 -27.72 -49.79
C GLU A 101 -48.35 -26.34 -50.23
N GLU A 102 -47.08 -26.30 -50.69
CA GLU A 102 -46.31 -25.07 -50.95
C GLU A 102 -46.71 -24.28 -52.21
N LYS A 103 -47.35 -24.90 -53.20
CA LYS A 103 -47.70 -24.22 -54.47
C LYS A 103 -48.96 -24.80 -55.10
N ASN A 104 -50.01 -23.98 -55.15
CA ASN A 104 -51.12 -24.23 -56.06
C ASN A 104 -50.78 -23.74 -57.47
N ASP A 105 -50.71 -24.67 -58.42
CA ASP A 105 -50.63 -24.38 -59.87
C ASP A 105 -52.02 -24.06 -60.48
N TYR A 106 -53.06 -23.97 -59.65
CA TYR A 106 -54.38 -23.50 -60.04
C TYR A 106 -54.31 -22.01 -60.41
N LYS A 107 -54.10 -21.74 -61.70
CA LYS A 107 -54.23 -20.42 -62.32
C LYS A 107 -55.65 -19.87 -62.17
N THR A 108 -55.92 -19.18 -61.07
CA THR A 108 -57.08 -18.30 -60.96
C THR A 108 -56.68 -17.00 -60.28
N ASN A 109 -56.46 -15.96 -61.10
CA ASN A 109 -56.24 -14.57 -60.70
C ASN A 109 -57.51 -13.91 -60.09
N GLN A 110 -58.38 -14.66 -59.41
CA GLN A 110 -59.63 -14.16 -58.87
C GLN A 110 -59.72 -14.45 -57.37
N GLN A 111 -60.11 -13.43 -56.60
CA GLN A 111 -60.54 -13.56 -55.22
C GLN A 111 -61.66 -14.60 -55.15
N GLY A 112 -61.59 -15.52 -54.20
CA GLY A 112 -62.56 -16.60 -54.11
C GLY A 112 -62.50 -17.32 -52.77
N TYR A 113 -63.61 -17.99 -52.46
CA TYR A 113 -63.77 -18.85 -51.30
C TYR A 113 -63.56 -20.30 -51.72
N SER A 114 -63.06 -21.15 -50.83
CA SER A 114 -63.01 -22.59 -51.04
C SER A 114 -63.32 -23.36 -49.76
N THR A 115 -64.02 -24.48 -49.91
CA THR A 115 -64.23 -25.45 -48.84
C THR A 115 -63.33 -26.66 -49.07
N HIS A 116 -62.66 -27.11 -48.00
CA HIS A 116 -61.89 -28.34 -47.98
C HIS A 116 -62.53 -29.30 -46.98
N ARG A 117 -62.65 -30.58 -47.34
CA ARG A 117 -63.25 -31.60 -46.47
C ARG A 117 -62.34 -32.80 -46.31
N LEU A 118 -62.23 -33.28 -45.07
CA LEU A 118 -61.47 -34.47 -44.69
C LEU A 118 -62.31 -35.32 -43.73
N ILE A 119 -62.40 -36.61 -43.99
CA ILE A 119 -63.04 -37.58 -43.09
C ILE A 119 -61.95 -38.27 -42.29
N ILE A 120 -62.08 -38.32 -40.97
CA ILE A 120 -61.15 -39.01 -40.08
C ILE A 120 -61.84 -40.23 -39.49
N ARG A 121 -61.21 -41.40 -39.64
CA ARG A 121 -61.63 -42.65 -38.99
C ARG A 121 -60.67 -43.00 -37.87
N THR A 122 -61.21 -43.35 -36.71
CA THR A 122 -60.46 -43.70 -35.50
C THR A 122 -60.98 -45.02 -34.93
N SER A 123 -60.16 -45.74 -34.17
CA SER A 123 -60.52 -47.05 -33.61
C SER A 123 -61.29 -46.96 -32.29
N GLU A 124 -62.19 -47.93 -32.07
CA GLU A 124 -62.94 -48.14 -30.81
C GLU A 124 -62.01 -48.28 -29.57
N ASN A 125 -60.72 -48.57 -29.73
CA ASN A 125 -59.74 -48.74 -28.64
C ASN A 125 -59.34 -47.43 -27.91
N ASN A 126 -59.96 -46.30 -28.24
CA ASN A 126 -59.72 -44.99 -27.62
C ASN A 126 -60.53 -44.74 -26.33
N ASP A 127 -61.04 -45.79 -25.67
CA ASP A 127 -61.79 -45.70 -24.41
C ASP A 127 -61.08 -44.79 -23.37
N GLY A 128 -61.69 -43.63 -23.12
CA GLY A 128 -61.24 -42.63 -22.13
C GLY A 128 -60.14 -41.65 -22.60
N LEU A 129 -59.81 -41.59 -23.89
CA LEU A 129 -58.95 -40.53 -24.45
C LEU A 129 -59.75 -39.26 -24.73
N GLU A 130 -59.33 -38.14 -24.16
CA GLU A 130 -59.88 -36.82 -24.46
C GLU A 130 -59.10 -36.21 -25.62
N MET A 131 -59.74 -36.08 -26.79
CA MET A 131 -59.07 -35.58 -27.98
C MET A 131 -59.04 -34.06 -28.01
N GLY A 132 -57.99 -33.54 -28.63
CA GLY A 132 -57.82 -32.12 -28.89
C GLY A 132 -57.29 -31.88 -30.29
N ILE A 133 -57.60 -30.70 -30.82
CA ILE A 133 -57.04 -30.21 -32.07
C ILE A 133 -56.20 -28.97 -31.80
N PHE A 134 -54.98 -28.96 -32.32
CA PHE A 134 -54.07 -27.85 -32.26
C PHE A 134 -54.00 -27.19 -33.62
N ILE A 135 -54.46 -25.94 -33.65
CA ILE A 135 -54.42 -25.08 -34.82
C ILE A 135 -53.29 -24.08 -34.55
N PRO A 136 -52.13 -24.23 -35.20
CA PRO A 136 -51.05 -23.29 -35.10
C PRO A 136 -51.46 -21.95 -35.71
N TYR A 137 -50.67 -20.93 -35.44
CA TYR A 137 -50.90 -19.59 -35.96
C TYR A 137 -51.05 -19.58 -37.50
N SER A 138 -52.11 -18.95 -38.03
CA SER A 138 -52.28 -18.73 -39.47
C SER A 138 -52.91 -17.40 -39.80
N ILE A 139 -52.51 -16.86 -40.95
CA ILE A 139 -52.88 -15.55 -41.50
C ILE A 139 -54.10 -15.66 -42.41
N ILE A 140 -54.52 -16.89 -42.74
CA ILE A 140 -55.62 -17.14 -43.68
C ILE A 140 -56.94 -17.01 -42.93
N SER A 141 -57.85 -16.20 -43.49
CA SER A 141 -59.23 -16.14 -42.99
C SER A 141 -59.88 -17.49 -43.20
N HIS A 142 -60.25 -18.14 -42.11
CA HIS A 142 -60.73 -19.52 -42.12
C HIS A 142 -61.90 -19.72 -41.17
N ARG A 143 -62.75 -20.68 -41.52
CA ARG A 143 -63.72 -21.29 -40.60
C ARG A 143 -63.49 -22.79 -40.62
N LEU A 144 -63.04 -23.33 -39.48
CA LEU A 144 -62.85 -24.76 -39.25
C LEU A 144 -64.04 -25.30 -38.47
N MET A 145 -64.69 -26.31 -39.05
CA MET A 145 -65.80 -27.03 -38.46
C MET A 145 -65.41 -28.50 -38.28
N ILE A 146 -65.88 -29.08 -37.18
CA ILE A 146 -65.83 -30.52 -36.97
C ILE A 146 -67.27 -30.97 -36.79
N ASN A 147 -67.70 -31.86 -37.67
CA ASN A 147 -69.11 -32.17 -37.84
C ASN A 147 -69.93 -30.86 -37.96
N ASN A 148 -70.99 -30.70 -37.17
CA ASN A 148 -71.86 -29.51 -37.20
C ASN A 148 -71.37 -28.34 -36.32
N GLU A 149 -70.26 -28.47 -35.59
CA GLU A 149 -69.77 -27.44 -34.67
C GLU A 149 -68.64 -26.60 -35.28
N ILE A 150 -68.72 -25.27 -35.11
CA ILE A 150 -67.65 -24.34 -35.51
C ILE A 150 -66.60 -24.32 -34.39
N ILE A 151 -65.43 -24.90 -34.67
CA ILE A 151 -64.32 -25.07 -33.71
C ILE A 151 -63.43 -23.82 -33.68
N SER A 152 -63.15 -23.25 -34.85
CA SER A 152 -62.33 -22.06 -35.00
C SER A 152 -62.82 -21.20 -36.15
N GLU A 153 -62.82 -19.89 -35.95
CA GLU A 153 -63.10 -18.91 -37.00
C GLU A 153 -62.16 -17.71 -36.81
N ALA A 154 -61.46 -17.34 -37.88
CA ALA A 154 -60.51 -16.24 -37.88
C ALA A 154 -60.68 -15.39 -39.15
N GLY A 155 -60.69 -14.06 -38.98
CA GLY A 155 -61.04 -13.10 -40.03
C GLY A 155 -62.56 -12.97 -40.23
N ASP A 156 -63.01 -11.88 -40.84
CA ASP A 156 -64.43 -11.68 -41.14
C ASP A 156 -64.78 -12.48 -42.40
N PHE A 157 -65.17 -13.74 -42.19
CA PHE A 157 -65.54 -14.68 -43.24
C PHE A 157 -66.85 -14.27 -43.96
N LEU A 158 -67.64 -13.32 -43.41
CA LEU A 158 -69.00 -12.98 -43.89
C LEU A 158 -69.40 -11.47 -43.94
N ASP A 159 -68.54 -10.48 -43.63
CA ASP A 159 -68.96 -9.06 -43.62
C ASP A 159 -68.01 -8.10 -44.37
N ASP A 160 -68.61 -7.22 -45.20
CA ASP A 160 -67.99 -6.43 -46.27
C ASP A 160 -67.32 -5.12 -45.79
N GLY A 161 -66.85 -5.04 -44.53
CA GLY A 161 -66.51 -3.73 -43.97
C GLY A 161 -65.77 -3.70 -42.65
N GLU A 162 -64.66 -4.43 -42.50
CA GLU A 162 -63.41 -4.00 -41.85
C GLU A 162 -62.50 -5.23 -41.66
N LYS A 163 -61.34 -5.28 -42.33
CA LYS A 163 -60.40 -6.41 -42.21
C LYS A 163 -59.82 -6.51 -40.79
N LYS A 164 -60.27 -7.46 -40.00
CA LYS A 164 -59.53 -7.89 -38.80
C LYS A 164 -58.47 -8.93 -39.19
N ASP A 165 -57.20 -8.54 -39.08
CA ASP A 165 -56.07 -9.47 -39.21
C ASP A 165 -56.24 -10.61 -38.20
N GLY A 166 -56.45 -11.83 -38.69
CA GLY A 166 -56.69 -13.00 -37.86
C GLY A 166 -55.43 -13.42 -37.13
N ILE A 167 -55.53 -13.60 -35.80
CA ILE A 167 -54.49 -14.23 -34.98
C ILE A 167 -55.15 -14.93 -33.79
N ARG A 168 -54.97 -16.24 -33.67
CA ARG A 168 -54.79 -16.98 -32.41
C ARG A 168 -54.42 -18.43 -32.71
N ASN A 169 -53.23 -18.84 -32.30
CA ASN A 169 -52.97 -20.25 -32.03
C ASN A 169 -53.96 -20.72 -30.97
N ARG A 170 -54.63 -21.85 -31.21
CA ARG A 170 -55.63 -22.40 -30.29
C ARG A 170 -55.50 -23.91 -30.21
N ILE A 171 -55.48 -24.40 -28.98
CA ILE A 171 -55.79 -25.80 -28.68
C ILE A 171 -57.29 -25.83 -28.33
N VAL A 172 -58.06 -26.63 -29.05
CA VAL A 172 -59.49 -26.81 -28.77
C VAL A 172 -59.72 -28.22 -28.25
N TYR A 173 -60.47 -28.31 -27.15
CA TYR A 173 -60.95 -29.57 -26.58
C TYR A 173 -62.08 -30.11 -27.45
N LEU A 174 -61.94 -31.35 -27.93
CA LEU A 174 -62.96 -32.03 -28.73
C LEU A 174 -63.73 -33.10 -27.92
N GLY A 175 -63.22 -33.48 -26.75
CA GLY A 175 -63.84 -34.52 -25.91
C GLY A 175 -63.67 -35.92 -26.50
N ALA A 176 -64.62 -36.81 -26.22
CA ALA A 176 -64.71 -38.12 -26.85
C ALA A 176 -65.32 -37.95 -28.24
N ILE A 177 -64.55 -38.27 -29.28
CA ILE A 177 -64.99 -38.15 -30.67
C ILE A 177 -65.57 -39.50 -31.12
N GLU A 178 -66.54 -39.46 -32.04
CA GLU A 178 -67.10 -40.63 -32.71
C GLU A 178 -66.04 -41.36 -33.56
N ASP A 179 -66.26 -42.65 -33.84
CA ASP A 179 -65.33 -43.48 -34.62
C ASP A 179 -65.05 -42.91 -36.02
N GLU A 180 -66.00 -42.15 -36.58
CA GLU A 180 -65.83 -41.39 -37.83
C GLU A 180 -66.34 -39.96 -37.64
N PHE A 181 -65.54 -38.97 -38.00
CA PHE A 181 -65.95 -37.57 -37.97
C PHE A 181 -65.38 -36.78 -39.15
N GLU A 182 -66.08 -35.70 -39.51
CA GLU A 182 -65.76 -34.88 -40.68
C GLU A 182 -65.16 -33.53 -40.25
N ILE A 183 -64.05 -33.15 -40.89
CA ILE A 183 -63.45 -31.83 -40.77
C ILE A 183 -63.76 -31.04 -42.03
N ILE A 184 -64.35 -29.86 -41.87
CA ILE A 184 -64.65 -28.93 -42.96
C ILE A 184 -63.88 -27.64 -42.70
N LEU A 185 -62.96 -27.30 -43.61
CA LEU A 185 -62.13 -26.11 -43.57
C LEU A 185 -62.51 -25.16 -44.71
N ASN A 186 -63.19 -24.09 -44.36
CA ASN A 186 -63.51 -23.01 -45.27
C ASN A 186 -62.40 -21.96 -45.26
N LEU A 187 -61.91 -21.55 -46.44
CA LEU A 187 -60.85 -20.56 -46.61
C LEU A 187 -61.32 -19.40 -47.52
N SER A 188 -60.90 -18.17 -47.18
CA SER A 188 -61.07 -16.98 -48.03
C SER A 188 -59.71 -16.47 -48.50
N SER A 189 -59.51 -16.41 -49.82
CA SER A 189 -58.25 -16.01 -50.43
C SER A 189 -58.32 -14.57 -50.96
N SER A 190 -57.66 -13.65 -50.26
CA SER A 190 -57.45 -12.28 -50.76
C SER A 190 -56.05 -12.06 -51.37
N TYR A 191 -54.99 -12.75 -50.93
CA TYR A 191 -53.61 -12.36 -51.28
C TYR A 191 -52.53 -13.47 -51.24
N TYR A 192 -52.86 -14.75 -51.02
CA TYR A 192 -51.86 -15.80 -50.85
C TYR A 192 -52.11 -17.02 -51.76
N SER A 193 -51.07 -17.43 -52.49
CA SER A 193 -51.05 -18.59 -53.40
C SER A 193 -50.65 -19.91 -52.71
N GLN A 194 -50.44 -19.88 -51.39
CA GLN A 194 -49.91 -20.99 -50.61
C GLN A 194 -50.83 -21.19 -49.38
N ILE A 195 -51.40 -22.38 -49.25
CA ILE A 195 -52.26 -22.77 -48.11
C ILE A 195 -51.39 -23.59 -47.16
N ASP A 196 -50.76 -22.89 -46.23
CA ASP A 196 -49.84 -23.45 -45.23
C ASP A 196 -50.49 -23.37 -43.84
N LEU A 197 -51.56 -24.14 -43.65
CA LEU A 197 -52.25 -24.29 -42.36
C LEU A 197 -52.11 -25.75 -41.91
N PRO A 198 -51.00 -26.14 -41.27
CA PRO A 198 -50.89 -27.46 -40.68
C PRO A 198 -51.88 -27.56 -39.51
N ILE A 199 -52.69 -28.61 -39.45
CA ILE A 199 -53.62 -28.86 -38.35
C ILE A 199 -53.21 -30.16 -37.68
N TYR A 200 -53.17 -30.18 -36.35
CA TYR A 200 -52.70 -31.32 -35.58
C TYR A 200 -53.78 -31.88 -34.68
N ILE A 201 -53.87 -33.21 -34.57
CA ILE A 201 -54.83 -33.88 -33.68
C ILE A 201 -54.11 -34.87 -32.76
N GLY A 202 -54.59 -35.00 -31.52
CA GLY A 202 -54.08 -35.97 -30.56
C GLY A 202 -54.69 -35.81 -29.18
N ASP A 203 -54.11 -36.48 -28.17
CA ASP A 203 -54.54 -36.34 -26.78
C ASP A 203 -54.45 -34.88 -26.30
N TYR A 204 -55.56 -34.37 -25.77
CA TYR A 204 -55.72 -32.97 -25.38
C TYR A 204 -54.73 -32.54 -24.30
N TYR A 205 -54.53 -33.37 -23.27
CA TYR A 205 -53.59 -33.05 -22.19
C TYR A 205 -52.14 -33.08 -22.67
N ASN A 206 -51.79 -34.00 -23.57
CA ASN A 206 -50.47 -34.02 -24.20
C ASN A 206 -50.24 -32.79 -25.08
N LEU A 207 -51.24 -32.34 -25.84
CA LEU A 207 -51.17 -31.10 -26.63
C LEU A 207 -50.96 -29.87 -25.74
N ILE A 208 -51.72 -29.75 -24.64
CA ILE A 208 -51.54 -28.66 -23.67
C ILE A 208 -50.17 -28.71 -23.02
N ASN A 209 -49.74 -29.89 -22.54
CA ASN A 209 -48.46 -30.04 -21.86
C ASN A 209 -47.29 -29.71 -22.78
N LYS A 210 -47.34 -30.15 -24.05
CA LYS A 210 -46.33 -29.83 -25.05
C LYS A 210 -46.25 -28.33 -25.31
N ASN A 211 -47.38 -27.69 -25.62
CA ASN A 211 -47.44 -26.24 -25.87
C ASN A 211 -47.03 -25.42 -24.64
N THR A 212 -47.44 -25.84 -23.44
CA THR A 212 -47.07 -25.16 -22.18
C THR A 212 -45.57 -25.28 -21.90
N ASN A 213 -44.98 -26.46 -22.11
CA ASN A 213 -43.53 -26.66 -21.95
C ASN A 213 -42.72 -25.85 -22.97
N GLU A 214 -43.16 -25.77 -24.22
CA GLU A 214 -42.53 -24.93 -25.24
C GLU A 214 -42.58 -23.45 -24.85
N LYS A 215 -43.75 -22.96 -24.40
CA LYS A 215 -43.89 -21.58 -23.89
C LYS A 215 -43.03 -21.30 -22.66
N LEU A 216 -43.00 -22.20 -21.69
CA LEU A 216 -42.18 -22.04 -20.48
C LEU A 216 -40.69 -21.97 -20.83
N ARG A 217 -40.24 -22.81 -21.77
CA ARG A 217 -38.86 -22.78 -22.27
C ARG A 217 -38.53 -21.44 -22.93
N ASP A 218 -39.41 -20.93 -23.79
CA ASP A 218 -39.17 -19.64 -24.46
C ASP A 218 -39.27 -18.45 -23.49
N MET A 219 -40.18 -18.47 -22.49
CA MET A 219 -40.22 -17.50 -21.39
C MET A 219 -38.91 -17.45 -20.63
N PHE A 220 -38.37 -18.62 -20.30
CA PHE A 220 -37.09 -18.73 -19.61
C PHE A 220 -35.97 -18.11 -20.44
N PHE A 221 -35.89 -18.40 -21.75
CA PHE A 221 -34.86 -17.84 -22.63
C PHE A 221 -34.99 -16.33 -22.80
N VAL A 222 -36.21 -15.81 -23.02
CA VAL A 222 -36.46 -14.36 -23.10
C VAL A 222 -36.03 -13.68 -21.81
N GLY A 223 -36.42 -14.22 -20.65
CA GLY A 223 -36.03 -13.71 -19.34
C GLY A 223 -34.52 -13.71 -19.13
N ALA A 224 -33.85 -14.82 -19.45
CA ALA A 224 -32.40 -14.95 -19.31
C ALA A 224 -31.63 -13.95 -20.21
N LEU A 225 -32.03 -13.83 -21.48
CA LEU A 225 -31.41 -12.88 -22.41
C LEU A 225 -31.69 -11.42 -22.01
N PHE A 226 -32.88 -11.12 -21.51
CA PHE A 226 -33.23 -9.79 -21.03
C PHE A 226 -32.41 -9.39 -19.79
N ILE A 227 -32.29 -10.28 -18.80
CA ILE A 227 -31.47 -10.06 -17.61
C ILE A 227 -30.00 -9.87 -18.00
N LEU A 228 -29.48 -10.72 -18.90
CA LEU A 228 -28.12 -10.60 -19.40
C LEU A 228 -27.90 -9.27 -20.15
N GLY A 229 -28.88 -8.85 -20.96
CA GLY A 229 -28.88 -7.57 -21.65
C GLY A 229 -28.82 -6.39 -20.70
N LEU A 230 -29.71 -6.36 -19.70
CA LEU A 230 -29.74 -5.33 -18.66
C LEU A 230 -28.44 -5.28 -17.86
N TYR A 231 -27.91 -6.43 -17.46
CA TYR A 231 -26.63 -6.51 -16.74
C TYR A 231 -25.51 -5.80 -17.51
N HIS A 232 -25.38 -6.07 -18.81
CA HIS A 232 -24.33 -5.46 -19.64
C HIS A 232 -24.55 -3.97 -19.94
N ILE A 233 -25.80 -3.51 -20.01
CA ILE A 233 -26.13 -2.07 -20.10
C ILE A 233 -25.78 -1.36 -18.79
N ILE A 234 -26.15 -1.93 -17.64
CA ILE A 234 -25.81 -1.39 -16.31
C ILE A 234 -24.29 -1.36 -16.14
N LEU A 235 -23.59 -2.42 -16.52
CA LEU A 235 -22.13 -2.48 -16.46
C LEU A 235 -21.49 -1.36 -17.30
N TYR A 236 -22.06 -1.03 -18.45
CA TYR A 236 -21.60 0.11 -19.26
C TYR A 236 -21.83 1.46 -18.57
N LEU A 237 -22.96 1.65 -17.87
CA LEU A 237 -23.20 2.88 -17.10
C LEU A 237 -22.17 3.09 -16.00
N PHE A 238 -21.69 2.01 -15.37
CA PHE A 238 -20.59 2.07 -14.40
C PHE A 238 -19.22 2.24 -15.08
N LEU A 239 -19.03 1.74 -16.31
CA LEU A 239 -17.75 1.70 -17.04
C LEU A 239 -17.88 2.20 -18.49
N PRO A 240 -18.13 3.50 -18.73
CA PRO A 240 -18.53 4.01 -20.05
C PRO A 240 -17.42 4.02 -21.11
N GLN A 241 -16.16 3.77 -20.74
CA GLN A 241 -15.02 3.80 -21.67
C GLN A 241 -15.04 2.66 -22.70
N LYS A 242 -15.72 1.55 -22.40
CA LYS A 242 -15.71 0.35 -23.26
C LYS A 242 -17.11 0.07 -23.82
N LYS A 243 -17.36 0.53 -25.04
CA LYS A 243 -18.68 0.47 -25.70
C LYS A 243 -19.15 -0.94 -26.06
N TYR A 244 -18.27 -1.93 -26.10
CA TYR A 244 -18.64 -3.32 -26.41
C TYR A 244 -19.68 -3.90 -25.41
N SER A 245 -19.66 -3.52 -24.12
CA SER A 245 -20.67 -4.00 -23.15
C SER A 245 -22.05 -3.46 -23.48
N LEU A 246 -22.13 -2.19 -23.89
CA LEU A 246 -23.39 -1.59 -24.35
C LEU A 246 -23.92 -2.32 -25.58
N PHE A 247 -23.08 -2.57 -26.58
CA PHE A 247 -23.50 -3.22 -27.81
C PHE A 247 -23.96 -4.67 -27.57
N LEU A 248 -23.29 -5.42 -26.70
CA LEU A 248 -23.73 -6.75 -26.28
C LEU A 248 -25.06 -6.68 -25.53
N GLY A 249 -25.21 -5.74 -24.61
CA GLY A 249 -26.44 -5.56 -23.84
C GLY A 249 -27.65 -5.25 -24.72
N ILE A 250 -27.49 -4.35 -25.69
CA ILE A 250 -28.55 -4.03 -26.66
C ILE A 250 -28.81 -5.21 -27.59
N LEU A 251 -27.77 -5.93 -28.03
CA LEU A 251 -27.94 -7.14 -28.85
C LEU A 251 -28.81 -8.18 -28.12
N CYS A 252 -28.50 -8.48 -26.85
CA CYS A 252 -29.29 -9.40 -26.04
C CYS A 252 -30.74 -8.92 -25.86
N ALA A 253 -30.96 -7.61 -25.67
CA ALA A 253 -32.31 -7.06 -25.56
C ALA A 253 -33.10 -7.15 -26.88
N VAL A 254 -32.48 -6.84 -28.03
CA VAL A 254 -33.09 -6.96 -29.36
C VAL A 254 -33.47 -8.41 -29.64
N VAL A 255 -32.57 -9.34 -29.33
CA VAL A 255 -32.82 -10.78 -29.53
C VAL A 255 -33.91 -11.27 -28.57
N ALA A 256 -33.91 -10.87 -27.29
CA ALA A 256 -34.96 -11.21 -26.34
C ALA A 256 -36.35 -10.70 -26.78
N ILE A 257 -36.44 -9.44 -27.21
CA ILE A 257 -37.67 -8.86 -27.74
C ILE A 257 -38.11 -9.63 -28.98
N ARG A 258 -37.20 -9.90 -29.92
CA ARG A 258 -37.52 -10.66 -31.11
C ARG A 258 -38.06 -12.06 -30.74
N THR A 259 -37.35 -12.82 -29.93
CA THR A 259 -37.76 -14.16 -29.47
C THR A 259 -39.10 -14.14 -28.74
N ALA A 260 -39.43 -13.09 -28.00
CA ALA A 260 -40.74 -12.94 -27.34
C ALA A 260 -41.92 -12.75 -28.32
N PHE A 261 -41.62 -12.40 -29.58
CA PHE A 261 -42.60 -12.19 -30.64
C PHE A 261 -42.57 -13.31 -31.70
N VAL A 262 -41.45 -14.03 -31.91
CA VAL A 262 -41.34 -15.11 -32.91
C VAL A 262 -42.04 -16.38 -32.39
N ALA A 263 -42.99 -16.90 -33.17
CA ALA A 263 -43.68 -18.20 -33.04
C ALA A 263 -44.39 -18.46 -31.70
N ASP A 264 -45.73 -18.41 -31.66
CA ASP A 264 -46.58 -18.95 -30.58
C ASP A 264 -46.25 -18.55 -29.13
N THR A 265 -45.40 -17.54 -28.94
CA THR A 265 -44.78 -17.18 -27.66
C THR A 265 -45.71 -16.37 -26.76
N VAL A 266 -45.23 -16.16 -25.53
CA VAL A 266 -45.83 -15.48 -24.38
C VAL A 266 -46.70 -14.27 -24.70
N ILE A 267 -46.21 -13.39 -25.57
CA ILE A 267 -46.90 -12.14 -25.90
C ILE A 267 -48.03 -12.41 -26.90
N MET A 268 -47.73 -13.07 -28.02
CA MET A 268 -48.74 -13.40 -29.03
C MET A 268 -49.88 -14.26 -28.49
N SER A 269 -49.61 -15.14 -27.52
CA SER A 269 -50.62 -16.06 -26.98
C SER A 269 -51.41 -15.51 -25.78
N ASN A 270 -50.86 -14.60 -24.98
CA ASN A 270 -51.49 -14.13 -23.73
C ASN A 270 -51.76 -12.61 -23.66
N PHE A 271 -51.07 -11.79 -24.45
CA PHE A 271 -51.11 -10.33 -24.34
C PHE A 271 -51.20 -9.67 -25.73
N MET A 272 -52.42 -9.26 -26.11
CA MET A 272 -52.76 -8.31 -27.19
C MET A 272 -53.12 -8.93 -28.58
N ASN A 273 -54.17 -8.40 -29.20
CA ASN A 273 -54.46 -8.56 -30.63
C ASN A 273 -53.41 -7.74 -31.43
N VAL A 274 -52.17 -8.23 -31.49
CA VAL A 274 -51.08 -7.54 -32.19
C VAL A 274 -51.32 -7.62 -33.70
N PRO A 275 -51.33 -6.51 -34.46
CA PRO A 275 -51.46 -6.57 -35.91
C PRO A 275 -50.32 -7.38 -36.55
N PHE A 276 -50.63 -8.18 -37.57
CA PHE A 276 -49.64 -9.02 -38.26
C PHE A 276 -48.49 -8.20 -38.87
N SER A 277 -48.80 -6.98 -39.33
CA SER A 277 -47.82 -6.01 -39.81
C SER A 277 -46.77 -5.67 -38.75
N LEU A 278 -47.17 -5.54 -37.49
CA LEU A 278 -46.25 -5.26 -36.37
C LEU A 278 -45.39 -6.47 -36.02
N PHE A 279 -45.97 -7.69 -36.04
CA PHE A 279 -45.19 -8.93 -35.87
C PHE A 279 -44.10 -9.07 -36.95
N GLN A 280 -44.45 -8.88 -38.22
CA GLN A 280 -43.48 -8.98 -39.31
C GLN A 280 -42.42 -7.87 -39.21
N PHE A 281 -42.83 -6.66 -38.87
CA PHE A 281 -41.91 -5.55 -38.63
C PHE A 281 -40.89 -5.91 -37.54
N ILE A 282 -41.33 -6.37 -36.37
CA ILE A 282 -40.44 -6.73 -35.25
C ILE A 282 -39.49 -7.86 -35.63
N ASN A 283 -39.95 -8.87 -36.37
CA ASN A 283 -39.12 -9.98 -36.82
C ASN A 283 -37.98 -9.54 -37.76
N TYR A 284 -38.32 -8.83 -38.83
CA TYR A 284 -37.34 -8.37 -39.80
C TYR A 284 -36.43 -7.27 -39.23
N ALA A 285 -36.99 -6.33 -38.45
CA ALA A 285 -36.23 -5.26 -37.82
C ALA A 285 -35.30 -5.82 -36.75
N GLY A 286 -35.75 -6.80 -35.96
CA GLY A 286 -34.93 -7.48 -34.95
C GLY A 286 -33.72 -8.18 -35.55
N GLY A 287 -33.87 -8.85 -36.71
CA GLY A 287 -32.75 -9.42 -37.45
C GLY A 287 -31.73 -8.37 -37.90
N MET A 288 -32.19 -7.27 -38.49
CA MET A 288 -31.31 -6.17 -38.94
C MET A 288 -30.62 -5.45 -37.78
N LEU A 289 -31.36 -5.15 -36.71
CA LEU A 289 -30.80 -4.58 -35.49
C LEU A 289 -29.76 -5.54 -34.88
N GLY A 290 -30.02 -6.85 -34.90
CA GLY A 290 -29.05 -7.87 -34.50
C GLY A 290 -27.73 -7.76 -35.25
N ILE A 291 -27.77 -7.66 -36.59
CA ILE A 291 -26.58 -7.47 -37.44
C ILE A 291 -25.86 -6.15 -37.10
N ILE A 292 -26.60 -5.06 -36.88
CA ILE A 292 -26.00 -3.77 -36.53
C ILE A 292 -25.25 -3.87 -35.20
N TYR A 293 -25.85 -4.46 -34.17
CA TYR A 293 -25.26 -4.49 -32.84
C TYR A 293 -24.12 -5.51 -32.72
N ILE A 294 -24.20 -6.66 -33.40
CA ILE A 294 -23.05 -7.59 -33.48
C ILE A 294 -21.89 -6.97 -34.28
N ALA A 295 -22.16 -6.22 -35.37
CA ALA A 295 -21.11 -5.51 -36.11
C ALA A 295 -20.45 -4.41 -35.26
N ASN A 296 -21.23 -3.62 -34.52
CA ASN A 296 -20.71 -2.61 -33.60
C ASN A 296 -19.88 -3.25 -32.46
N PHE A 297 -20.36 -4.37 -31.92
CA PHE A 297 -19.65 -5.14 -30.91
C PHE A 297 -18.29 -5.64 -31.42
N LEU A 298 -18.27 -6.30 -32.59
CA LEU A 298 -17.04 -6.81 -33.19
C LEU A 298 -16.08 -5.69 -33.59
N TYR A 299 -16.55 -4.59 -34.16
CA TYR A 299 -15.70 -3.45 -34.49
C TYR A 299 -15.09 -2.82 -33.23
N SER A 300 -15.84 -2.75 -32.13
CA SER A 300 -15.32 -2.24 -30.85
C SER A 300 -14.29 -3.16 -30.18
N LEU A 301 -14.23 -4.45 -30.57
CA LEU A 301 -13.30 -5.44 -30.03
C LEU A 301 -12.08 -5.65 -30.92
N TYR A 302 -12.28 -5.62 -32.24
CA TYR A 302 -11.31 -6.00 -33.27
C TYR A 302 -11.24 -4.93 -34.37
N GLU A 303 -11.05 -3.67 -33.96
CA GLU A 303 -10.99 -2.52 -34.89
C GLU A 303 -9.90 -2.68 -35.96
N ASP A 304 -8.77 -3.29 -35.60
CA ASP A 304 -7.64 -3.51 -36.52
C ASP A 304 -7.94 -4.64 -37.53
N GLU A 305 -8.73 -5.64 -37.15
CA GLU A 305 -9.07 -6.79 -37.99
C GLU A 305 -10.36 -6.61 -38.79
N PHE A 306 -11.20 -5.63 -38.42
CA PHE A 306 -12.46 -5.29 -39.09
C PHE A 306 -12.34 -3.96 -39.85
N PRO A 307 -12.09 -4.00 -41.17
CA PRO A 307 -11.96 -2.78 -41.98
C PRO A 307 -13.17 -1.86 -41.87
N LYS A 308 -12.91 -0.58 -41.55
CA LYS A 308 -13.94 0.45 -41.37
C LYS A 308 -14.88 0.57 -42.58
N GLY A 309 -14.38 0.40 -43.81
CA GLY A 309 -15.20 0.42 -45.03
C GLY A 309 -16.27 -0.67 -45.06
N VAL A 310 -15.92 -1.91 -44.70
CA VAL A 310 -16.86 -3.03 -44.67
C VAL A 310 -17.84 -2.90 -43.51
N TYR A 311 -17.36 -2.46 -42.33
CA TYR A 311 -18.22 -2.14 -41.20
C TYR A 311 -19.29 -1.09 -41.54
N MET A 312 -18.88 0.02 -42.18
CA MET A 312 -19.81 1.08 -42.59
C MET A 312 -20.78 0.62 -43.67
N PHE A 313 -20.35 -0.26 -44.59
CA PHE A 313 -21.23 -0.86 -45.60
C PHE A 313 -22.31 -1.73 -44.95
N ILE A 314 -21.92 -2.65 -44.07
CA ILE A 314 -22.87 -3.56 -43.39
C ILE A 314 -23.89 -2.74 -42.60
N LYS A 315 -23.41 -1.78 -41.80
CA LYS A 315 -24.27 -0.90 -41.00
C LYS A 315 -25.17 -0.02 -41.87
N GLY A 316 -24.64 0.55 -42.95
CA GLY A 316 -25.37 1.40 -43.86
C GLY A 316 -26.50 0.66 -44.59
N TYR A 317 -26.23 -0.55 -45.07
CA TYR A 317 -27.25 -1.41 -45.67
C TYR A 317 -28.35 -1.77 -44.66
N SER A 318 -28.00 -2.21 -43.46
CA SER A 318 -28.99 -2.56 -42.43
C SER A 318 -29.84 -1.37 -42.00
N LEU A 319 -29.26 -0.17 -41.86
CA LEU A 319 -30.01 1.05 -41.55
C LEU A 319 -30.93 1.47 -42.71
N LEU A 320 -30.45 1.38 -43.95
CA LEU A 320 -31.26 1.68 -45.13
C LEU A 320 -32.47 0.73 -45.20
N PHE A 321 -32.27 -0.56 -44.94
CA PHE A 321 -33.36 -1.53 -44.95
C PHE A 321 -34.37 -1.28 -43.83
N LEU A 322 -33.93 -0.89 -42.63
CA LEU A 322 -34.84 -0.47 -41.56
C LEU A 322 -35.68 0.75 -41.97
N ILE A 323 -35.09 1.73 -42.67
CA ILE A 323 -35.82 2.89 -43.20
C ILE A 323 -36.85 2.45 -44.25
N ILE A 324 -36.45 1.57 -45.18
CA ILE A 324 -37.33 0.98 -46.20
C ILE A 324 -38.54 0.31 -45.55
N MET A 325 -38.34 -0.45 -44.47
CA MET A 325 -39.42 -1.12 -43.74
C MET A 325 -40.38 -0.15 -43.03
N ILE A 326 -39.88 0.98 -42.52
CA ILE A 326 -40.70 1.99 -41.86
C ILE A 326 -41.55 2.76 -42.89
N VAL A 327 -40.99 3.01 -44.08
CA VAL A 327 -41.62 3.85 -45.11
C VAL A 327 -42.55 3.07 -46.03
N LEU A 328 -42.21 1.82 -46.39
CA LEU A 328 -42.96 1.05 -47.37
C LEU A 328 -43.97 0.09 -46.71
N PRO A 329 -45.15 -0.12 -47.32
CA PRO A 329 -46.09 -1.15 -46.89
C PRO A 329 -45.50 -2.57 -46.90
N ASN A 330 -46.03 -3.41 -46.01
CA ASN A 330 -45.57 -4.79 -45.78
C ASN A 330 -45.46 -5.66 -47.04
N HIS A 331 -46.42 -5.58 -47.95
CA HIS A 331 -46.43 -6.35 -49.19
C HIS A 331 -45.29 -6.01 -50.17
N ILE A 332 -44.64 -4.84 -50.01
CA ILE A 332 -43.55 -4.39 -50.87
C ILE A 332 -42.21 -4.91 -50.33
N TYR A 333 -41.91 -4.66 -49.05
CA TYR A 333 -40.63 -5.09 -48.49
C TYR A 333 -40.54 -6.61 -48.29
N SER A 334 -41.68 -7.31 -48.12
CA SER A 334 -41.70 -8.77 -48.01
C SER A 334 -41.16 -9.48 -49.27
N LYS A 335 -41.28 -8.86 -50.46
CA LYS A 335 -40.65 -9.34 -51.70
C LYS A 335 -39.12 -9.30 -51.67
N MET A 336 -38.54 -8.47 -50.79
CA MET A 336 -37.09 -8.32 -50.64
C MET A 336 -36.50 -9.29 -49.60
N LYS A 337 -37.31 -10.16 -49.00
CA LYS A 337 -36.91 -11.14 -47.97
C LYS A 337 -35.69 -11.96 -48.36
N ASN A 338 -35.64 -12.48 -49.58
CA ASN A 338 -34.52 -13.33 -50.04
C ASN A 338 -33.19 -12.56 -50.11
N ILE A 339 -33.24 -11.29 -50.54
CA ILE A 339 -32.08 -10.41 -50.59
C ILE A 339 -31.57 -10.14 -49.16
N ASN A 340 -32.49 -9.87 -48.24
CA ASN A 340 -32.17 -9.67 -46.83
C ASN A 340 -31.53 -10.93 -46.19
N ASN A 341 -32.12 -12.12 -46.41
CA ASN A 341 -31.58 -13.37 -45.90
C ASN A 341 -30.15 -13.65 -46.43
N PHE A 342 -29.91 -13.39 -47.71
CA PHE A 342 -28.57 -13.50 -48.30
C PHE A 342 -27.58 -12.55 -47.62
N PHE A 343 -27.98 -11.29 -47.41
CA PHE A 343 -27.14 -10.30 -46.74
C PHE A 343 -26.84 -10.69 -45.28
N LEU A 344 -27.80 -11.26 -44.56
CA LEU A 344 -27.63 -11.74 -43.19
C LEU A 344 -26.59 -12.86 -43.12
N ILE A 345 -26.73 -13.88 -43.98
CA ILE A 345 -25.77 -15.00 -44.05
C ILE A 345 -24.38 -14.49 -44.45
N PHE A 346 -24.30 -13.62 -45.46
CA PHE A 346 -23.03 -13.02 -45.90
C PHE A 346 -22.34 -12.26 -44.76
N SER A 347 -23.09 -11.46 -43.99
CA SER A 347 -22.58 -10.70 -42.85
C SER A 347 -22.02 -11.63 -41.76
N LEU A 348 -22.71 -12.73 -41.46
CA LEU A 348 -22.25 -13.72 -40.46
C LEU A 348 -20.98 -14.45 -40.90
N ILE A 349 -20.89 -14.85 -42.18
CA ILE A 349 -19.66 -15.45 -42.73
C ILE A 349 -18.50 -14.45 -42.62
N TYR A 350 -18.76 -13.18 -42.92
CA TYR A 350 -17.75 -12.14 -42.77
C TYR A 350 -17.32 -11.94 -41.30
N PHE A 351 -18.26 -11.94 -40.35
CA PHE A 351 -17.94 -11.89 -38.92
C PHE A 351 -17.08 -13.07 -38.48
N ALA A 352 -17.39 -14.29 -38.94
CA ALA A 352 -16.55 -15.46 -38.69
C ALA A 352 -15.13 -15.29 -39.25
N PHE A 353 -14.99 -14.67 -40.43
CA PHE A 353 -13.68 -14.35 -41.00
C PHE A 353 -12.90 -13.31 -40.18
N VAL A 354 -13.56 -12.25 -39.68
CA VAL A 354 -12.94 -11.27 -38.76
C VAL A 354 -12.44 -11.95 -37.49
N ILE A 355 -13.26 -12.83 -36.90
CA ILE A 355 -12.90 -13.58 -35.70
C ILE A 355 -11.73 -14.54 -35.98
N PHE A 356 -11.72 -15.21 -37.13
CA PHE A 356 -10.60 -16.06 -37.54
C PHE A 356 -9.29 -15.28 -37.65
N LYS A 357 -9.32 -14.06 -38.22
CA LYS A 357 -8.16 -13.15 -38.20
C LYS A 357 -7.73 -12.81 -36.77
N ALA A 358 -8.66 -12.48 -35.89
CA ALA A 358 -8.38 -12.15 -34.49
C ALA A 358 -7.75 -13.34 -33.74
N VAL A 359 -8.20 -14.58 -34.00
CA VAL A 359 -7.60 -15.82 -33.47
C VAL A 359 -6.17 -16.00 -33.97
N LYS A 360 -5.91 -15.77 -35.27
CA LYS A 360 -4.56 -15.86 -35.85
C LYS A 360 -3.58 -14.87 -35.23
N VAL A 361 -4.06 -13.66 -34.89
CA VAL A 361 -3.30 -12.61 -34.19
C VAL A 361 -3.26 -12.84 -32.67
N LYS A 362 -3.90 -13.91 -32.17
CA LYS A 362 -3.98 -14.26 -30.74
C LYS A 362 -4.58 -13.14 -29.88
N ARG A 363 -5.58 -12.42 -30.41
CA ARG A 363 -6.33 -11.43 -29.62
C ARG A 363 -6.99 -12.09 -28.41
N GLU A 364 -7.08 -11.36 -27.32
CA GLU A 364 -7.76 -11.85 -26.12
C GLU A 364 -9.24 -12.15 -26.41
N GLY A 365 -9.76 -13.23 -25.81
CA GLY A 365 -11.15 -13.67 -25.99
C GLY A 365 -11.49 -14.27 -27.36
N SER A 366 -10.60 -14.18 -28.36
CA SER A 366 -10.89 -14.61 -29.74
C SER A 366 -11.27 -16.09 -29.89
N TYR A 367 -10.66 -16.99 -29.11
CA TYR A 367 -11.02 -18.41 -29.09
C TYR A 367 -12.45 -18.66 -28.59
N PHE A 368 -12.89 -17.94 -27.55
CA PHE A 368 -14.28 -18.00 -27.08
C PHE A 368 -15.23 -17.41 -28.12
N MET A 369 -14.85 -16.30 -28.75
CA MET A 369 -15.62 -15.68 -29.82
C MET A 369 -15.84 -16.64 -31.01
N MET A 370 -14.83 -17.46 -31.35
CA MET A 370 -14.93 -18.47 -32.40
C MET A 370 -15.94 -19.58 -32.05
N GLY A 371 -15.98 -20.02 -30.79
CA GLY A 371 -17.03 -20.93 -30.31
C GLY A 371 -18.41 -20.27 -30.35
N GLY A 372 -18.52 -19.02 -29.89
CA GLY A 372 -19.77 -18.25 -29.89
C GLY A 372 -20.35 -18.07 -31.29
N ILE A 373 -19.56 -17.57 -32.25
CA ILE A 373 -20.06 -17.31 -33.61
C ILE A 373 -20.53 -18.59 -34.31
N SER A 374 -19.99 -19.76 -33.94
CA SER A 374 -20.46 -21.05 -34.46
C SER A 374 -21.91 -21.31 -34.04
N PHE A 375 -22.26 -21.07 -32.77
CA PHE A 375 -23.65 -21.11 -32.31
C PHE A 375 -24.52 -20.01 -32.93
N GLY A 376 -23.97 -18.81 -33.12
CA GLY A 376 -24.66 -17.72 -33.82
C GLY A 376 -25.01 -18.05 -35.27
N ILE A 377 -24.11 -18.72 -36.00
CA ILE A 377 -24.34 -19.20 -37.37
C ILE A 377 -25.40 -20.30 -37.38
N ILE A 378 -25.34 -21.26 -36.45
CA ILE A 378 -26.35 -22.32 -36.32
C ILE A 378 -27.74 -21.69 -36.07
N ALA A 379 -27.84 -20.73 -35.15
CA ALA A 379 -29.07 -20.00 -34.87
C ALA A 379 -29.59 -19.27 -36.11
N ALA A 380 -28.72 -18.57 -36.83
CA ALA A 380 -29.11 -17.81 -38.02
C ALA A 380 -29.55 -18.71 -39.18
N ILE A 381 -28.87 -19.84 -39.41
CA ILE A 381 -29.29 -20.81 -40.41
C ILE A 381 -30.66 -21.38 -40.02
N SER A 382 -30.83 -21.77 -38.75
CA SER A 382 -32.12 -22.27 -38.24
C SER A 382 -33.23 -21.24 -38.41
N ASP A 383 -32.96 -19.97 -38.12
CA ASP A 383 -33.89 -18.85 -38.28
C ASP A 383 -34.26 -18.61 -39.75
N VAL A 384 -33.29 -18.61 -40.67
CA VAL A 384 -33.56 -18.47 -42.12
C VAL A 384 -34.38 -19.64 -42.65
N LEU A 385 -34.10 -20.87 -42.20
CA LEU A 385 -34.87 -22.05 -42.59
C LEU A 385 -36.31 -21.98 -42.06
N TYR A 386 -36.49 -21.57 -40.80
CA TYR A 386 -37.80 -21.39 -40.17
C TYR A 386 -38.64 -20.34 -40.89
N VAL A 387 -38.11 -19.15 -41.14
CA VAL A 387 -38.87 -18.08 -41.79
C VAL A 387 -39.23 -18.46 -43.24
N ASN A 388 -38.49 -19.35 -43.90
CA ASN A 388 -38.81 -19.85 -45.24
C ASN A 388 -39.70 -21.10 -45.27
N ASN A 389 -40.29 -21.50 -44.13
CA ASN A 389 -41.28 -22.59 -44.01
C ASN A 389 -40.80 -23.94 -44.58
N ILE A 390 -39.51 -24.28 -44.43
CA ILE A 390 -38.99 -25.58 -44.89
C ILE A 390 -39.35 -26.65 -43.84
N ASP A 391 -40.42 -27.42 -44.11
CA ASP A 391 -41.11 -28.38 -43.22
C ASP A 391 -40.20 -29.34 -42.42
N THR A 392 -39.11 -29.82 -43.01
CA THR A 392 -38.21 -30.81 -42.38
C THR A 392 -37.42 -30.30 -41.18
N VAL A 393 -37.47 -28.99 -40.89
CA VAL A 393 -36.64 -28.31 -39.88
C VAL A 393 -37.47 -27.75 -38.72
N ILE A 394 -38.81 -27.77 -38.79
CA ILE A 394 -39.70 -27.24 -37.74
C ILE A 394 -39.52 -28.01 -36.40
N SER A 395 -39.16 -29.29 -36.46
CA SER A 395 -38.80 -30.12 -35.30
C SER A 395 -37.51 -29.68 -34.58
N PHE A 396 -36.68 -28.83 -35.19
CA PHE A 396 -35.45 -28.30 -34.62
C PHE A 396 -35.63 -26.92 -33.96
N TYR A 397 -36.84 -26.35 -33.92
CA TYR A 397 -37.06 -25.00 -33.38
C TYR A 397 -36.58 -24.82 -31.92
N GLY A 398 -36.70 -25.85 -31.08
CA GLY A 398 -36.15 -25.85 -29.72
C GLY A 398 -34.62 -25.69 -29.65
N MET A 399 -33.89 -26.08 -30.71
CA MET A 399 -32.44 -25.90 -30.81
C MET A 399 -32.05 -24.46 -31.16
N ASN A 400 -32.95 -23.67 -31.77
CA ASN A 400 -32.67 -22.27 -32.12
C ASN A 400 -32.52 -21.41 -30.85
N SER A 401 -33.49 -21.45 -29.94
CA SER A 401 -33.43 -20.69 -28.68
C SER A 401 -32.21 -21.06 -27.82
N LEU A 402 -31.81 -22.35 -27.86
CA LEU A 402 -30.62 -22.83 -27.17
C LEU A 402 -29.32 -22.36 -27.83
N ALA A 403 -29.23 -22.34 -29.16
CA ALA A 403 -28.08 -21.82 -29.88
C ALA A 403 -27.88 -20.32 -29.62
N ILE A 404 -28.97 -19.54 -29.60
CA ILE A 404 -28.96 -18.12 -29.25
C ILE A 404 -28.50 -17.90 -27.80
N MET A 405 -29.03 -18.66 -26.84
CA MET A 405 -28.61 -18.54 -25.43
C MET A 405 -27.13 -18.91 -25.27
N SER A 406 -26.69 -19.99 -25.90
CA SER A 406 -25.29 -20.44 -25.86
C SER A 406 -24.36 -19.38 -26.44
N PHE A 407 -24.75 -18.77 -27.57
CA PHE A 407 -24.03 -17.65 -28.16
C PHE A 407 -23.90 -16.48 -27.18
N ALA A 408 -25.01 -15.99 -26.62
CA ALA A 408 -25.03 -14.86 -25.69
C ALA A 408 -24.21 -15.15 -24.42
N PHE A 409 -24.31 -16.36 -23.87
CA PHE A 409 -23.58 -16.77 -22.68
C PHE A 409 -22.06 -16.85 -22.91
N ILE A 410 -21.63 -17.39 -24.06
CA ILE A 410 -20.21 -17.42 -24.44
C ILE A 410 -19.66 -15.99 -24.57
N LEU A 411 -20.42 -15.06 -25.17
CA LEU A 411 -20.01 -13.65 -25.26
C LEU A 411 -19.88 -13.01 -23.88
N ALA A 412 -20.79 -13.30 -22.96
CA ALA A 412 -20.75 -12.78 -21.59
C ALA A 412 -19.52 -13.30 -20.81
N ILE A 413 -19.21 -14.61 -20.91
CA ILE A 413 -18.01 -15.20 -20.31
C ILE A 413 -16.75 -14.56 -20.89
N MET A 414 -16.69 -14.40 -22.21
CA MET A 414 -15.56 -13.76 -22.88
C MET A 414 -15.34 -12.34 -22.33
N LEU A 415 -16.41 -11.56 -22.18
CA LEU A 415 -16.32 -10.20 -21.65
C LEU A 415 -15.85 -10.17 -20.19
N SER A 416 -16.38 -11.08 -19.37
CA SER A 416 -15.95 -11.26 -17.97
C SER A 416 -14.44 -11.52 -17.88
N LYS A 417 -13.91 -12.37 -18.78
CA LYS A 417 -12.46 -12.64 -18.85
C LYS A 417 -11.64 -11.40 -19.24
N ILE A 418 -12.10 -10.64 -20.24
CA ILE A 418 -11.45 -9.39 -20.65
C ILE A 418 -11.41 -8.39 -19.47
N PHE A 419 -12.52 -8.26 -18.72
CA PHE A 419 -12.56 -7.39 -17.54
C PHE A 419 -11.64 -7.87 -16.42
N SER A 420 -11.62 -9.17 -16.13
CA SER A 420 -10.75 -9.76 -15.11
C SER A 420 -9.27 -9.48 -15.41
N ASN A 421 -8.82 -9.70 -16.65
CA ASN A 421 -7.45 -9.40 -17.07
C ASN A 421 -7.10 -7.91 -16.95
N ALA A 422 -8.04 -7.03 -17.34
CA ALA A 422 -7.86 -5.59 -17.22
C ALA A 422 -7.72 -5.16 -15.75
N PHE A 423 -8.52 -5.72 -14.85
CA PHE A 423 -8.47 -5.44 -13.42
C PHE A 423 -7.11 -5.83 -12.80
N VAL A 424 -6.64 -7.05 -13.09
CA VAL A 424 -5.32 -7.53 -12.64
C VAL A 424 -4.19 -6.64 -13.18
N SER A 425 -4.30 -6.17 -14.43
CA SER A 425 -3.32 -5.26 -15.02
C SER A 425 -3.28 -3.91 -14.31
N VAL A 426 -4.45 -3.37 -13.92
CA VAL A 426 -4.55 -2.12 -13.16
C VAL A 426 -3.95 -2.27 -11.76
N GLU A 427 -4.22 -3.38 -11.07
CA GLU A 427 -3.64 -3.67 -9.76
C GLU A 427 -2.11 -3.76 -9.82
N ASN A 428 -1.57 -4.51 -10.80
CA ASN A 428 -0.13 -4.62 -11.01
C ASN A 428 0.52 -3.26 -11.33
N LEU A 429 -0.15 -2.43 -12.15
CA LEU A 429 0.33 -1.09 -12.45
C LEU A 429 0.33 -0.19 -11.20
N SER A 430 -0.69 -0.29 -10.36
CA SER A 430 -0.79 0.43 -9.08
C SER A 430 0.35 0.04 -8.14
N ILE A 431 0.60 -1.27 -7.97
CA ILE A 431 1.71 -1.78 -7.16
C ILE A 431 3.05 -1.26 -7.69
N LYS A 432 3.25 -1.29 -9.01
CA LYS A 432 4.47 -0.78 -9.64
C LYS A 432 4.63 0.72 -9.42
N LEU A 433 3.55 1.50 -9.53
CA LEU A 433 3.57 2.94 -9.28
C LEU A 433 3.96 3.25 -7.83
N MET A 434 3.37 2.54 -6.86
CA MET A 434 3.70 2.67 -5.45
C MET A 434 5.17 2.32 -5.17
N SER A 435 5.70 1.27 -5.80
CA SER A 435 7.11 0.90 -5.65
C SER A 435 8.07 1.96 -6.21
N LEU A 436 7.71 2.59 -7.33
CA LEU A 436 8.49 3.68 -7.93
C LEU A 436 8.50 4.92 -7.04
N ASP A 437 7.36 5.26 -6.42
CA ASP A 437 7.31 6.40 -5.53
C ASP A 437 8.18 6.18 -4.28
N LYS A 438 8.11 4.98 -3.68
CA LYS A 438 8.97 4.60 -2.55
C LYS A 438 10.47 4.65 -2.91
N LEU A 439 10.85 4.16 -4.10
CA LEU A 439 12.23 4.23 -4.57
C LEU A 439 12.70 5.67 -4.79
N LYS A 440 11.81 6.56 -5.25
CA LYS A 440 12.11 7.98 -5.42
C LYS A 440 12.46 8.63 -4.07
N ASP A 441 11.69 8.30 -3.03
CA ASP A 441 11.86 8.87 -1.69
C ASP A 441 13.13 8.34 -1.01
N GLU A 442 13.39 7.03 -1.13
CA GLU A 442 14.63 6.40 -0.67
C GLU A 442 15.86 6.96 -1.40
N PHE A 443 15.74 7.20 -2.71
CA PHE A 443 16.79 7.83 -3.50
C PHE A 443 17.10 9.25 -3.01
N LEU A 444 16.08 10.08 -2.75
CA LEU A 444 16.28 11.45 -2.27
C LEU A 444 16.89 11.48 -0.87
N ALA A 445 16.44 10.61 0.03
CA ALA A 445 17.00 10.50 1.38
C ALA A 445 18.47 10.07 1.36
N ASN A 446 18.79 8.99 0.63
CA ASN A 446 20.14 8.45 0.54
C ASN A 446 21.09 9.41 -0.18
N THR A 447 20.70 9.95 -1.33
CA THR A 447 21.54 10.91 -2.09
C THR A 447 21.88 12.13 -1.24
N SER A 448 20.94 12.62 -0.45
CA SER A 448 21.21 13.80 0.38
C SER A 448 22.15 13.49 1.54
N HIS A 449 22.10 12.29 2.11
CA HIS A 449 23.09 11.83 3.09
C HIS A 449 24.48 11.74 2.45
N GLU A 450 24.58 11.07 1.29
CA GLU A 450 25.81 10.92 0.51
C GLU A 450 26.40 12.27 0.06
N LEU A 451 25.58 13.29 -0.17
CA LEU A 451 26.02 14.64 -0.48
C LEU A 451 26.45 15.43 0.76
N ARG A 452 25.83 15.21 1.92
CA ARG A 452 26.12 15.95 3.15
C ARG A 452 27.48 15.59 3.73
N THR A 453 27.83 14.30 3.74
CA THR A 453 29.12 13.80 4.26
C THR A 453 30.35 14.50 3.65
N PRO A 454 30.58 14.46 2.31
CA PRO A 454 31.76 15.07 1.72
C PRO A 454 31.77 16.59 1.93
N LEU A 455 30.59 17.19 2.01
CA LEU A 455 30.44 18.62 2.18
C LEU A 455 30.82 19.11 3.57
N ASN A 456 30.39 18.40 4.61
CA ASN A 456 30.81 18.65 5.99
C ASN A 456 32.32 18.47 6.14
N GLY A 457 32.91 17.53 5.40
CA GLY A 457 34.35 17.37 5.28
C GLY A 457 35.06 18.60 4.73
N ILE A 458 34.57 19.13 3.60
CA ILE A 458 35.11 20.35 2.98
C ILE A 458 35.01 21.52 3.95
N ILE A 459 33.87 21.70 4.62
CA ILE A 459 33.66 22.77 5.62
C ILE A 459 34.65 22.60 6.79
N GLY A 460 34.71 21.42 7.40
CA GLY A 460 35.55 21.17 8.57
C GLY A 460 37.06 21.31 8.29
N ILE A 461 37.53 20.84 7.11
CA ILE A 461 38.93 20.99 6.71
C ILE A 461 39.25 22.46 6.43
N THR A 462 38.38 23.17 5.71
CA THR A 462 38.63 24.59 5.39
C THR A 462 38.59 25.47 6.62
N GLU A 463 37.69 25.23 7.57
CA GLU A 463 37.65 25.95 8.85
C GLU A 463 38.86 25.63 9.74
N SER A 464 39.24 24.36 9.86
CA SER A 464 40.44 23.93 10.60
C SER A 464 41.72 24.59 10.06
N LEU A 465 41.83 24.71 8.74
CA LEU A 465 42.92 25.44 8.10
C LEU A 465 42.84 26.94 8.42
N LEU A 466 41.68 27.58 8.27
CA LEU A 466 41.49 29.00 8.59
C LEU A 466 41.80 29.35 10.06
N GLU A 467 41.58 28.41 10.98
CA GLU A 467 41.85 28.54 12.42
C GLU A 467 43.30 28.20 12.83
N GLY A 468 44.16 27.77 11.88
CA GLY A 468 45.59 27.60 12.13
C GLY A 468 46.02 26.21 12.59
N ALA A 469 45.22 25.16 12.38
CA ALA A 469 45.55 23.78 12.76
C ALA A 469 46.83 23.22 12.11
N ALA A 470 47.30 23.81 11.01
CA ALA A 470 48.47 23.35 10.27
C ALA A 470 49.82 23.89 10.80
N ALA A 471 49.84 24.66 11.89
CA ALA A 471 51.06 25.24 12.50
C ALA A 471 51.95 26.09 11.57
N ILE A 472 51.40 26.55 10.43
CA ILE A 472 52.08 27.41 9.43
C ILE A 472 51.23 28.67 9.26
N GLU A 473 51.86 29.86 9.30
CA GLU A 473 51.18 31.12 8.95
C GLU A 473 50.67 31.06 7.51
N ILE A 474 49.35 31.09 7.35
CA ILE A 474 48.71 30.97 6.04
C ILE A 474 48.75 32.34 5.35
N PRO A 475 49.30 32.46 4.12
CA PRO A 475 49.30 33.71 3.37
C PRO A 475 47.89 34.28 3.19
N LEU A 476 47.77 35.61 3.23
CA LEU A 476 46.47 36.31 3.15
C LEU A 476 45.64 35.92 1.92
N SER A 477 46.30 35.63 0.79
CA SER A 477 45.67 35.16 -0.45
C SER A 477 45.07 33.76 -0.32
N VAL A 478 45.75 32.85 0.38
CA VAL A 478 45.27 31.48 0.65
C VAL A 478 44.11 31.53 1.65
N LYS A 479 44.19 32.39 2.67
CA LYS A 479 43.09 32.63 3.63
C LYS A 479 41.83 33.12 2.91
N LYS A 480 41.97 34.04 1.95
CA LYS A 480 40.85 34.55 1.13
C LYS A 480 40.23 33.42 0.28
N ASN A 481 41.04 32.60 -0.37
CA ASN A 481 40.55 31.46 -1.15
C ASN A 481 39.84 30.40 -0.29
N LEU A 482 40.40 30.05 0.88
CA LEU A 482 39.79 29.11 1.82
C LEU A 482 38.44 29.64 2.35
N THR A 483 38.34 30.95 2.58
CA THR A 483 37.07 31.61 2.96
C THR A 483 36.01 31.47 1.86
N VAL A 484 36.41 31.59 0.59
CA VAL A 484 35.52 31.37 -0.57
C VAL A 484 35.08 29.90 -0.68
N VAL A 485 36.00 28.95 -0.46
CA VAL A 485 35.66 27.52 -0.48
C VAL A 485 34.70 27.16 0.67
N SER A 486 34.98 27.64 1.90
CA SER A 486 34.13 27.40 3.07
C SER A 486 32.72 27.97 2.88
N SER A 487 32.60 29.22 2.43
CA SER A 487 31.29 29.84 2.14
C SER A 487 30.53 29.14 1.02
N SER A 488 31.22 28.67 -0.04
CA SER A 488 30.61 27.89 -1.12
C SER A 488 30.11 26.53 -0.65
N ALA A 489 30.89 25.84 0.18
CA ALA A 489 30.51 24.55 0.76
C ALA A 489 29.32 24.70 1.71
N LYS A 490 29.31 25.71 2.59
CA LYS A 490 28.15 26.03 3.44
C LYS A 490 26.88 26.29 2.63
N ARG A 491 27.00 27.04 1.53
CA ARG A 491 25.86 27.31 0.63
C ARG A 491 25.28 26.03 0.02
N LEU A 492 26.14 25.11 -0.43
CA LEU A 492 25.68 23.84 -0.97
C LEU A 492 25.03 22.96 0.11
N SER A 493 25.45 23.08 1.37
CA SER A 493 24.90 22.31 2.50
C SER A 493 23.45 22.70 2.75
N ASN A 494 23.23 24.02 2.79
CA ASN A 494 21.90 24.59 2.95
C ASN A 494 20.98 24.19 1.81
N LEU A 495 21.46 24.21 0.55
CA LEU A 495 20.66 23.77 -0.61
C LEU A 495 20.26 22.29 -0.51
N VAL A 496 21.18 21.41 -0.11
CA VAL A 496 20.88 19.97 0.07
C VAL A 496 19.84 19.78 1.17
N ASN A 497 19.95 20.52 2.28
CA ASN A 497 18.98 20.47 3.37
C ASN A 497 17.61 21.04 2.96
N ASP A 498 17.56 22.14 2.19
CA ASP A 498 16.31 22.73 1.68
C ASP A 498 15.56 21.74 0.77
N ILE A 499 16.27 21.02 -0.11
CA ILE A 499 15.68 20.01 -1.00
C ILE A 499 15.10 18.84 -0.20
N LEU A 500 15.81 18.41 0.85
CA LEU A 500 15.32 17.37 1.76
C LEU A 500 14.07 17.79 2.52
N ASP A 501 14.10 18.98 3.11
CA ASP A 501 12.97 19.52 3.87
C ASP A 501 11.74 19.66 2.95
N TYR A 502 11.92 20.15 1.73
CA TYR A 502 10.86 20.19 0.72
C TYR A 502 10.30 18.80 0.38
N SER A 503 11.16 17.79 0.22
CA SER A 503 10.73 16.41 -0.03
C SER A 503 9.90 15.86 1.13
N LYS A 504 10.33 16.07 2.38
CA LYS A 504 9.60 15.59 3.57
C LYS A 504 8.25 16.30 3.75
N LEU A 505 8.19 17.60 3.46
CA LEU A 505 6.98 18.39 3.58
C LEU A 505 5.91 17.97 2.54
N LYS A 506 6.33 17.64 1.31
CA LYS A 506 5.41 17.22 0.23
C LYS A 506 4.61 15.96 0.57
N HIS A 507 5.19 15.05 1.37
CA HIS A 507 4.57 13.78 1.76
C HIS A 507 3.83 13.84 3.11
N ARG A 508 3.76 15.02 3.77
CA ARG A 508 3.18 15.22 5.12
C ARG A 508 3.83 14.38 6.24
N ASP A 509 5.07 13.94 6.04
CA ASP A 509 5.81 13.14 7.03
C ASP A 509 6.38 13.98 8.19
N LEU A 510 6.24 15.31 8.12
CA LEU A 510 6.76 16.23 9.13
C LEU A 510 5.79 16.38 10.30
N GLN A 511 6.10 15.73 11.43
CA GLN A 511 5.42 15.95 12.70
C GLN A 511 6.02 17.15 13.44
N LEU A 512 5.17 18.09 13.87
CA LEU A 512 5.58 19.27 14.62
C LEU A 512 5.64 18.98 16.13
N ASN A 513 6.72 19.39 16.78
CA ASN A 513 6.88 19.33 18.23
C ASN A 513 6.49 20.67 18.86
N ARG A 514 5.19 20.93 18.97
CA ARG A 514 4.66 22.22 19.41
C ARG A 514 4.71 22.37 20.94
N LYS A 515 5.17 23.53 21.40
CA LYS A 515 5.20 23.92 22.83
C LYS A 515 4.86 25.40 23.00
N ALA A 516 4.56 25.81 24.23
CA ALA A 516 4.37 27.22 24.56
C ALA A 516 5.71 27.97 24.44
N LEU A 517 5.75 29.04 23.65
CA LEU A 517 6.95 29.79 23.32
C LEU A 517 6.74 31.30 23.53
N ASN A 518 7.76 31.94 24.09
CA ASN A 518 7.84 33.39 24.13
C ASN A 518 8.40 33.93 22.81
N LEU A 519 7.55 34.56 22.01
CA LEU A 519 7.93 35.06 20.68
C LEU A 519 9.05 36.11 20.73
N ASN A 520 9.07 36.94 21.77
CA ASN A 520 10.05 38.02 21.91
C ASN A 520 11.48 37.46 22.06
N GLU A 521 11.66 36.43 22.91
CA GLU A 521 12.96 35.77 23.10
C GLU A 521 13.46 35.06 21.82
N VAL A 522 12.57 34.40 21.07
CA VAL A 522 12.93 33.73 19.82
C VAL A 522 13.42 34.76 18.79
N VAL A 523 12.66 35.85 18.59
CA VAL A 523 13.02 36.90 17.62
C VAL A 523 14.31 37.61 18.00
N ASP A 524 14.50 37.93 19.29
CA ASP A 524 15.74 38.56 19.77
C ASP A 524 16.97 37.70 19.49
N SER A 525 16.88 36.39 19.71
CA SER A 525 17.99 35.47 19.44
C SER A 525 18.41 35.49 17.97
N ILE A 526 17.44 35.53 17.05
CA ILE A 526 17.69 35.53 15.60
C ILE A 526 18.26 36.88 15.15
N LEU A 527 17.67 37.99 15.61
CA LEU A 527 18.16 39.32 15.27
C LEU A 527 19.58 39.55 15.79
N MET A 528 19.95 38.99 16.94
CA MET A 528 21.31 39.05 17.48
C MET A 528 22.32 38.37 16.54
N VAL A 529 21.98 37.21 15.98
CA VAL A 529 22.83 36.50 15.00
C VAL A 529 23.05 37.35 13.75
N PHE A 530 22.00 37.98 13.21
CA PHE A 530 22.13 38.86 12.05
C PHE A 530 22.89 40.15 12.37
N LYS A 531 22.70 40.75 13.54
CA LYS A 531 23.48 41.93 13.99
C LYS A 531 24.98 41.64 14.06
N MET A 532 25.37 40.44 14.52
CA MET A 532 26.79 40.03 14.59
C MET A 532 27.38 39.69 13.22
N SER A 533 26.55 39.34 12.25
CA SER A 533 26.99 38.90 10.91
C SER A 533 27.02 40.04 9.87
N MET A 534 26.58 41.25 10.23
CA MET A 534 26.56 42.43 9.37
C MET A 534 27.70 43.40 9.71
N GLU A 535 28.93 43.10 9.27
CA GLU A 535 30.07 44.01 9.48
C GLU A 535 30.11 45.20 8.50
N ASP A 536 29.38 45.16 7.36
CA ASP A 536 29.51 46.15 6.26
C ASP A 536 28.18 46.77 5.75
N LYS A 537 27.02 46.49 6.36
CA LYS A 537 25.70 47.01 5.92
C LYS A 537 25.13 48.07 6.86
N GLN A 538 24.60 49.17 6.32
CA GLN A 538 23.90 50.22 7.07
C GLN A 538 22.40 49.87 7.25
N VAL A 539 22.12 48.70 7.84
CA VAL A 539 20.75 48.23 8.07
C VAL A 539 20.48 48.14 9.57
N ILE A 540 19.44 48.83 10.04
CA ILE A 540 19.02 48.82 11.45
C ILE A 540 18.03 47.67 11.66
N LEU A 541 18.35 46.79 12.60
CA LEU A 541 17.49 45.68 13.00
C LEU A 541 16.78 45.99 14.33
N SER A 542 15.45 46.05 14.32
CA SER A 542 14.65 46.29 15.53
C SER A 542 13.63 45.18 15.81
N ASN A 543 13.50 44.83 17.09
CA ASN A 543 12.41 44.00 17.61
C ASN A 543 11.39 44.93 18.26
N GLU A 544 10.23 45.06 17.65
CA GLU A 544 9.14 45.93 18.09
C GLU A 544 7.93 45.12 18.57
N ILE A 545 8.16 43.90 19.06
CA ILE A 545 7.12 43.05 19.63
C ILE A 545 6.73 43.57 21.02
N PRO A 546 5.44 43.86 21.28
CA PRO A 546 4.98 44.33 22.59
C PRO A 546 5.25 43.32 23.71
N GLU A 547 5.66 43.80 24.89
CA GLU A 547 5.93 42.93 26.06
C GLU A 547 4.69 42.13 26.53
N ASN A 548 3.47 42.63 26.24
CA ASN A 548 2.20 42.00 26.60
C ASN A 548 1.64 41.04 25.51
N ILE A 549 2.45 40.62 24.54
CA ILE A 549 2.02 39.64 23.54
C ILE A 549 1.77 38.27 24.22
N PRO A 550 0.67 37.55 23.93
CA PRO A 550 0.48 36.21 24.46
C PRO A 550 1.48 35.22 23.88
N ASP A 551 1.83 34.19 24.66
CA ASP A 551 2.71 33.12 24.22
C ASP A 551 2.09 32.37 23.04
N ILE A 552 2.93 31.85 22.14
CA ILE A 552 2.48 31.11 20.95
C ILE A 552 2.70 29.61 21.12
N TYR A 553 1.85 28.82 20.48
CA TYR A 553 1.94 27.35 20.49
C TYR A 553 2.56 26.86 19.19
N ALA A 554 3.89 26.77 19.15
CA ALA A 554 4.63 26.46 17.94
C ALA A 554 5.81 25.52 18.20
N ASP A 555 6.30 24.90 17.14
CA ASP A 555 7.59 24.21 17.12
C ASP A 555 8.71 25.25 17.03
N GLU A 556 9.62 25.25 18.01
CA GLU A 556 10.65 26.29 18.14
C GLU A 556 11.60 26.31 16.95
N ASP A 557 12.08 25.14 16.50
CA ASP A 557 13.05 25.03 15.42
C ASP A 557 12.43 25.49 14.10
N ARG A 558 11.17 25.14 13.87
CA ARG A 558 10.43 25.53 12.64
C ARG A 558 10.04 27.00 12.66
N LEU A 559 9.69 27.54 13.82
CA LEU A 559 9.47 28.97 13.99
C LEU A 559 10.75 29.77 13.74
N GLN A 560 11.89 29.31 14.29
CA GLN A 560 13.19 29.92 14.02
C GLN A 560 13.52 29.88 12.52
N GLN A 561 13.26 28.76 11.83
CA GLN A 561 13.46 28.62 10.39
C GLN A 561 12.60 29.61 9.58
N ILE A 562 11.31 29.78 9.93
CA ILE A 562 10.42 30.76 9.31
C ILE A 562 10.97 32.18 9.49
N ILE A 563 11.30 32.57 10.71
CA ILE A 563 11.76 33.93 11.03
C ILE A 563 13.13 34.20 10.40
N TYR A 564 14.05 33.24 10.46
CA TYR A 564 15.38 33.34 9.85
C TYR A 564 15.27 33.53 8.33
N ASN A 565 14.37 32.81 7.65
CA ASN A 565 14.15 32.97 6.21
C ASN A 565 13.58 34.35 5.85
N LEU A 566 12.58 34.84 6.61
CA LEU A 566 11.94 36.12 6.33
C LEU A 566 12.87 37.30 6.65
N VAL A 567 13.51 37.29 7.82
CA VAL A 567 14.49 38.32 8.23
C VAL A 567 15.74 38.26 7.34
N GLY A 568 16.20 37.05 6.99
CA GLY A 568 17.32 36.88 6.08
C GLY A 568 17.05 37.46 4.70
N ASN A 569 15.85 37.28 4.15
CA ASN A 569 15.43 37.92 2.90
C ASN A 569 15.38 39.44 3.05
N ALA A 570 14.74 39.95 4.10
CA ALA A 570 14.66 41.39 4.38
C ALA A 570 16.04 42.06 4.45
N VAL A 571 16.98 41.46 5.19
CA VAL A 571 18.38 41.92 5.29
C VAL A 571 19.10 41.84 3.96
N LYS A 572 18.85 40.79 3.19
CA LYS A 572 19.52 40.55 1.91
C LYS A 572 19.14 41.60 0.87
N PHE A 573 17.86 41.94 0.78
CA PHE A 573 17.28 42.84 -0.22
C PHE A 573 17.19 44.31 0.22
N THR A 574 17.66 44.62 1.44
CA THR A 574 17.86 45.98 1.93
C THR A 574 19.35 46.33 1.90
N GLU A 575 19.73 47.36 1.15
CA GLU A 575 21.12 47.85 1.10
C GLU A 575 21.41 48.85 2.23
N SER A 576 20.49 49.81 2.46
CA SER A 576 20.51 50.77 3.56
C SER A 576 19.08 51.05 4.01
N GLY A 577 18.83 51.05 5.32
CA GLY A 577 17.47 51.26 5.85
C GLY A 577 17.18 50.45 7.10
N GLU A 578 15.94 50.00 7.26
CA GLU A 578 15.50 49.31 8.48
C GLU A 578 14.79 47.99 8.16
N VAL A 579 14.95 47.01 9.06
CA VAL A 579 14.16 45.78 9.08
C VAL A 579 13.58 45.62 10.48
N ASN A 580 12.25 45.62 10.54
CA ASN A 580 11.49 45.68 11.78
C ASN A 580 10.62 44.43 11.92
N VAL A 581 10.65 43.79 13.10
CA VAL A 581 9.79 42.65 13.43
C VAL A 581 8.75 43.08 14.45
N ARG A 582 7.47 43.00 14.10
CA ARG A 582 6.32 43.37 14.95
C ARG A 582 5.41 42.18 15.17
N ALA A 583 4.63 42.18 16.25
CA ALA A 583 3.59 41.19 16.45
C ALA A 583 2.34 41.80 17.10
N GLN A 584 1.16 41.27 16.73
CA GLN A 584 -0.11 41.66 17.32
C GLN A 584 -1.04 40.46 17.52
N ALA A 585 -1.74 40.41 18.65
CA ALA A 585 -2.72 39.37 18.92
C ALA A 585 -4.03 39.67 18.18
N LYS A 586 -4.52 38.70 17.39
CA LYS A 586 -5.79 38.74 16.67
C LYS A 586 -6.57 37.45 16.93
N GLY A 587 -7.47 37.48 17.92
CA GLY A 587 -8.30 36.34 18.28
C GLY A 587 -7.45 35.17 18.80
N SER A 588 -7.57 34.00 18.18
CA SER A 588 -6.81 32.80 18.54
C SER A 588 -5.39 32.72 17.95
N PHE A 589 -4.95 33.76 17.25
CA PHE A 589 -3.65 33.81 16.60
C PHE A 589 -2.86 35.06 16.99
N VAL A 590 -1.54 34.94 16.99
CA VAL A 590 -0.59 36.06 16.96
C VAL A 590 -0.18 36.26 15.50
N GLU A 591 -0.34 37.48 15.00
CA GLU A 591 0.10 37.90 13.67
C GLU A 591 1.49 38.55 13.80
N ILE A 592 2.50 37.93 13.20
CA ILE A 592 3.89 38.37 13.17
C ILE A 592 4.16 39.03 11.82
N ILE A 593 4.79 40.19 11.84
CA ILE A 593 5.05 41.05 10.69
C ILE A 593 6.55 41.29 10.61
N VAL A 594 7.16 40.96 9.46
CA VAL A 594 8.55 41.29 9.12
C VAL A 594 8.49 42.32 8.00
N GLU A 595 8.96 43.52 8.27
CA GLU A 595 8.90 44.67 7.35
C GLU A 595 10.31 45.16 7.04
N ASP A 596 10.60 45.39 5.76
CA ASP A 596 11.87 45.91 5.26
C ASP A 596 11.67 47.13 4.38
N THR A 597 12.66 48.02 4.34
CA THR A 597 12.70 49.19 3.45
C THR A 597 13.57 48.94 2.21
N GLY A 598 13.56 47.70 1.69
CA GLY A 598 14.39 47.26 0.58
C GLY A 598 13.80 47.60 -0.80
N ILE A 599 14.24 46.87 -1.83
CA ILE A 599 13.88 47.13 -3.23
C ILE A 599 12.39 46.92 -3.58
N GLY A 600 11.63 46.24 -2.71
CA GLY A 600 10.24 45.85 -2.99
C GLY A 600 10.08 44.75 -4.05
N ILE A 601 8.85 44.29 -4.25
CA ILE A 601 8.45 43.18 -5.15
C ILE A 601 7.33 43.69 -6.06
N ALA A 602 7.38 43.33 -7.35
CA ALA A 602 6.35 43.74 -8.30
C ALA A 602 4.99 43.06 -8.00
N PRO A 603 3.84 43.75 -8.16
CA PRO A 603 2.52 43.19 -7.83
C PRO A 603 2.19 41.87 -8.53
N GLU A 604 2.63 41.72 -9.79
CA GLU A 604 2.47 40.49 -10.58
C GLU A 604 3.27 39.30 -10.05
N GLU A 605 4.34 39.55 -9.28
CA GLU A 605 5.24 38.50 -8.79
C GLU A 605 4.91 38.04 -7.37
N ILE A 606 4.02 38.74 -6.65
CA ILE A 606 3.67 38.45 -5.25
C ILE A 606 3.05 37.06 -5.05
N GLU A 607 2.29 36.54 -6.02
CA GLU A 607 1.77 35.17 -5.94
C GLU A 607 2.84 34.12 -6.28
N ASP A 608 3.80 34.49 -7.11
CA ASP A 608 4.83 33.62 -7.67
C ASP A 608 6.00 33.39 -6.71
N ILE A 609 6.33 34.37 -5.84
CA ILE A 609 7.40 34.22 -4.82
C ILE A 609 7.19 33.05 -3.85
N PHE A 610 5.98 32.52 -3.72
CA PHE A 610 5.67 31.36 -2.88
C PHE A 610 5.67 30.03 -3.64
N LYS A 611 5.81 30.04 -4.97
CA LYS A 611 5.95 28.82 -5.78
C LYS A 611 7.36 28.27 -5.64
N SER A 612 7.48 26.94 -5.64
CA SER A 612 8.77 26.27 -5.50
C SER A 612 9.61 26.44 -6.76
N PHE A 613 10.90 26.76 -6.58
CA PHE A 613 11.90 26.95 -7.65
C PHE A 613 11.72 28.19 -8.53
N GLU A 614 10.81 29.10 -8.19
CA GLU A 614 10.70 30.39 -8.90
C GLU A 614 11.62 31.43 -8.25
N GLN A 615 12.28 32.23 -9.10
CA GLN A 615 13.09 33.38 -8.70
C GLN A 615 12.69 34.57 -9.56
N VAL A 616 12.42 35.69 -8.89
CA VAL A 616 12.13 36.98 -9.50
C VAL A 616 13.40 37.48 -10.20
N ASP A 617 13.31 37.59 -11.52
CA ASP A 617 14.24 38.20 -12.48
C ASP A 617 15.70 37.63 -12.59
N ALA A 618 16.14 37.33 -13.81
CA ALA A 618 17.45 36.69 -14.09
C ALA A 618 18.67 37.61 -13.88
N SER A 619 18.43 38.90 -13.64
CA SER A 619 19.39 39.94 -13.27
C SER A 619 19.66 39.95 -11.77
N VAL A 620 18.60 39.86 -10.95
CA VAL A 620 18.63 39.80 -9.47
C VAL A 620 19.17 38.45 -8.98
N ALA A 621 18.82 37.35 -9.66
CA ALA A 621 19.35 36.01 -9.40
C ALA A 621 20.89 35.93 -9.52
N ARG A 622 21.49 36.72 -10.42
CA ARG A 622 22.95 36.81 -10.62
C ARG A 622 23.67 37.61 -9.53
N GLN A 623 22.99 38.57 -8.91
CA GLN A 623 23.59 39.51 -7.96
C GLN A 623 23.45 39.06 -6.50
N TYR A 624 22.35 38.39 -6.13
CA TYR A 624 22.10 38.00 -4.73
C TYR A 624 21.92 36.49 -4.46
N GLY A 625 21.70 35.64 -5.49
CA GLY A 625 21.72 34.17 -5.43
C GLY A 625 20.79 33.46 -4.42
N GLY A 626 20.00 32.47 -4.82
CA GLY A 626 19.11 31.72 -3.90
C GLY A 626 18.70 30.36 -4.44
N THR A 627 17.96 29.58 -3.66
CA THR A 627 17.44 28.24 -4.05
C THR A 627 16.01 28.30 -4.60
N GLY A 628 15.29 29.40 -4.35
CA GLY A 628 13.85 29.52 -4.68
C GLY A 628 12.94 28.63 -3.82
N LEU A 629 13.47 28.03 -2.75
CA LEU A 629 12.72 27.10 -1.89
C LEU A 629 12.29 27.73 -0.55
N GLY A 630 13.06 28.70 -0.03
CA GLY A 630 12.87 29.24 1.32
C GLY A 630 11.46 29.79 1.62
N LEU A 631 10.87 30.59 0.72
CA LEU A 631 9.51 31.12 0.91
C LEU A 631 8.43 30.04 0.77
N SER A 632 8.61 29.07 -0.15
CA SER A 632 7.69 27.94 -0.30
C SER A 632 7.69 27.02 0.94
N ILE A 633 8.87 26.76 1.53
CA ILE A 633 9.02 26.02 2.79
C ILE A 633 8.40 26.81 3.95
N THR A 634 8.66 28.12 4.01
CA THR A 634 8.09 29.01 5.04
C THR A 634 6.56 28.97 5.02
N LYS A 635 5.94 29.05 3.84
CA LYS A 635 4.48 28.92 3.69
C LYS A 635 3.96 27.57 4.19
N GLN A 636 4.59 26.47 3.79
CA GLN A 636 4.19 25.13 4.24
C GLN A 636 4.34 24.95 5.75
N LEU A 637 5.42 25.45 6.36
CA LEU A 637 5.63 25.37 7.81
C LEU A 637 4.58 26.20 8.58
N VAL A 638 4.23 27.39 8.09
CA VAL A 638 3.15 28.21 8.67
C VAL A 638 1.80 27.48 8.56
N GLU A 639 1.47 26.91 7.40
CA GLU A 639 0.23 26.14 7.19
C GLU A 639 0.18 24.88 8.07
N LEU A 640 1.31 24.18 8.26
CA LEU A 640 1.41 23.05 9.19
C LEU A 640 1.17 23.48 10.64
N HIS A 641 1.42 24.73 11.02
CA HIS A 641 1.05 25.32 12.31
C HIS A 641 -0.40 25.79 12.39
N ASN A 642 -1.21 25.51 11.35
CA ASN A 642 -2.57 26.02 11.16
C ASN A 642 -2.63 27.55 10.98
N GLY A 643 -1.52 28.17 10.59
CA GLY A 643 -1.40 29.60 10.31
C GLY A 643 -1.61 29.93 8.82
N ARG A 644 -1.42 31.21 8.49
CA ARG A 644 -1.42 31.73 7.11
C ARG A 644 -0.29 32.75 6.95
N ILE A 645 0.24 32.88 5.74
CA ILE A 645 1.25 33.89 5.37
C ILE A 645 0.76 34.71 4.17
N LYS A 646 1.07 36.01 4.16
CA LYS A 646 0.81 36.96 3.07
C LYS A 646 1.98 37.92 2.90
N CYS A 647 2.10 38.54 1.73
CA CYS A 647 3.09 39.56 1.42
C CYS A 647 2.38 40.79 0.84
N GLU A 648 2.75 41.97 1.33
CA GLU A 648 2.37 43.29 0.80
C GLU A 648 3.69 43.99 0.45
N SER A 649 3.85 44.48 -0.79
CA SER A 649 5.13 45.06 -1.22
C SER A 649 4.91 46.10 -2.33
N GLU A 650 5.73 47.14 -2.34
CA GLU A 650 5.77 48.17 -3.38
C GLU A 650 7.22 48.41 -3.82
N ILE A 651 7.46 48.43 -5.14
CA ILE A 651 8.80 48.61 -5.72
C ILE A 651 9.40 49.94 -5.25
N GLY A 652 10.61 49.88 -4.69
CA GLY A 652 11.39 51.02 -4.20
C GLY A 652 10.98 51.54 -2.82
N ILE A 653 9.96 50.96 -2.19
CA ILE A 653 9.52 51.32 -0.83
C ILE A 653 9.90 50.22 0.17
N GLY A 654 9.69 48.95 -0.19
CA GLY A 654 10.02 47.81 0.66
C GLY A 654 8.97 46.70 0.64
N SER A 655 9.17 45.68 1.47
CA SER A 655 8.25 44.54 1.57
C SER A 655 7.81 44.26 3.00
N LYS A 656 6.59 43.75 3.13
CA LYS A 656 5.95 43.41 4.39
C LYS A 656 5.40 42.00 4.34
N PHE A 657 6.07 41.08 5.02
CA PHE A 657 5.64 39.70 5.18
C PHE A 657 4.88 39.54 6.48
N THR A 658 3.65 39.03 6.41
CA THR A 658 2.79 38.82 7.59
C THR A 658 2.41 37.36 7.68
N PHE A 659 2.69 36.71 8.82
CA PHE A 659 2.28 35.33 9.08
C PHE A 659 1.62 35.16 10.45
N THR A 660 0.79 34.12 10.61
CA THR A 660 0.06 33.86 11.87
C THR A 660 0.52 32.58 12.56
N MET A 661 0.56 32.62 13.90
CA MET A 661 0.84 31.48 14.78
C MET A 661 -0.25 31.35 15.86
N PRO A 662 -0.68 30.14 16.24
CA PRO A 662 -1.74 29.98 17.23
C PRO A 662 -1.27 30.41 18.62
N VAL A 663 -2.16 31.03 19.39
CA VAL A 663 -1.92 31.41 20.79
C VAL A 663 -1.87 30.14 21.66
N SER A 664 -0.92 30.09 22.60
CA SER A 664 -0.85 29.03 23.60
C SER A 664 -1.93 29.19 24.67
N LEU A 665 -2.65 28.10 24.93
CA LEU A 665 -3.58 27.99 26.06
C LEU A 665 -2.85 27.62 27.37
N GLU A 666 -1.61 27.16 27.26
CA GLU A 666 -0.72 26.83 28.38
C GLU A 666 0.20 28.02 28.64
N GLY A 667 0.31 28.44 29.91
CA GLY A 667 1.20 29.54 30.29
C GLY A 667 2.67 29.14 30.16
N TYR A 668 3.47 30.00 29.53
CA TYR A 668 4.91 29.80 29.46
C TYR A 668 5.53 29.76 30.86
N ASP A 669 6.23 28.67 31.18
CA ASP A 669 6.85 28.49 32.50
C ASP A 669 8.08 29.41 32.67
N LYS A 670 7.82 30.63 33.14
CA LYS A 670 8.85 31.62 33.47
C LYS A 670 9.88 31.11 34.49
N ARG A 671 9.59 30.05 35.27
CA ARG A 671 10.50 29.53 36.31
C ARG A 671 11.65 28.72 35.72
N ALA A 672 11.44 28.03 34.60
CA ALA A 672 12.49 27.28 33.91
C ALA A 672 13.57 28.22 33.36
N VAL A 673 13.17 29.38 32.81
CA VAL A 673 14.10 30.38 32.23
C VAL A 673 14.69 31.33 33.26
N THR A 674 14.00 31.67 34.34
CA THR A 674 14.58 32.50 35.42
C THR A 674 15.76 31.78 36.09
N ARG A 675 15.71 30.44 36.18
CA ARG A 675 16.84 29.62 36.65
C ARG A 675 18.02 29.69 35.67
N SER A 676 17.74 29.68 34.36
CA SER A 676 18.75 29.84 33.29
C SER A 676 19.33 31.26 33.19
N LYS A 677 18.52 32.31 33.39
CA LYS A 677 18.93 33.73 33.41
C LYS A 677 19.69 34.08 34.69
N LEU A 678 19.33 33.52 35.85
CA LEU A 678 20.11 33.66 37.09
C LEU A 678 21.49 32.96 37.00
N ILE A 679 21.57 31.81 36.31
CA ILE A 679 22.85 31.16 36.00
C ILE A 679 23.66 32.00 35.00
N ARG A 680 23.02 32.61 34.00
CA ARG A 680 23.69 33.44 32.98
C ARG A 680 24.18 34.79 33.52
N ASN A 681 23.46 35.41 34.45
CA ASN A 681 23.87 36.69 35.06
C ASN A 681 24.93 36.52 36.17
N HIS A 682 25.03 35.36 36.83
CA HIS A 682 26.17 35.04 37.68
C HIS A 682 27.43 34.59 36.92
N SER A 683 27.36 34.49 35.59
CA SER A 683 28.50 34.11 34.75
C SER A 683 29.31 35.32 34.22
N TYR A 684 28.95 36.55 34.61
CA TYR A 684 29.66 37.79 34.22
C TYR A 684 30.36 38.52 35.36
N GLU A 685 30.25 38.05 36.60
CA GLU A 685 31.27 38.38 37.61
C GLU A 685 32.43 37.40 37.42
N LYS A 686 33.58 37.94 37.03
CA LYS A 686 34.87 37.26 37.08
C LYS A 686 35.08 36.71 38.49
N ALA A 687 34.65 35.48 38.74
CA ALA A 687 35.21 34.67 39.79
C ALA A 687 36.56 34.17 39.25
N ASP A 688 37.62 34.88 39.64
CA ASP A 688 38.99 34.39 39.57
C ASP A 688 39.08 33.07 40.35
N VAL A 689 38.73 31.96 39.70
CA VAL A 689 39.18 30.63 40.12
C VAL A 689 40.37 30.30 39.26
N ASN A 690 41.51 30.89 39.62
CA ASN A 690 42.82 30.39 39.20
C ASN A 690 42.99 28.99 39.79
N MET A 691 42.55 27.96 39.06
CA MET A 691 43.20 26.66 39.14
C MET A 691 44.27 26.65 38.06
N GLU A 692 45.50 26.98 38.47
CA GLU A 692 46.70 26.65 37.70
C GLU A 692 46.66 25.13 37.44
N VAL A 693 46.30 24.76 36.21
CA VAL A 693 46.52 23.40 35.71
C VAL A 693 48.00 23.37 35.34
N ASP A 694 48.76 22.65 36.15
CA ASP A 694 50.16 22.31 35.95
C ASP A 694 50.39 21.82 34.51
N ASN A 695 50.91 22.71 33.68
CA ASN A 695 51.39 22.43 32.33
C ASN A 695 52.66 21.59 32.48
N ASP A 696 52.58 20.26 32.42
CA ASP A 696 53.46 19.47 31.52
C ASP A 696 53.43 17.93 31.60
N LYS A 697 52.61 17.21 32.41
CA LYS A 697 52.86 15.75 32.57
C LYS A 697 51.77 14.69 32.35
N ASN A 698 50.58 14.99 31.81
CA ASN A 698 49.74 13.92 31.23
C ASN A 698 48.64 14.48 30.29
N LYS A 699 48.83 14.36 28.95
CA LYS A 699 47.75 14.62 27.98
C LYS A 699 46.75 13.46 27.99
N PHE A 700 45.46 13.74 28.21
CA PHE A 700 44.40 12.72 28.19
C PHE A 700 44.33 12.03 26.82
N LYS A 701 44.25 10.69 26.83
CA LYS A 701 44.17 9.87 25.61
C LYS A 701 42.72 9.64 25.18
N VAL A 702 42.34 10.12 24.01
CA VAL A 702 41.00 9.95 23.43
C VAL A 702 41.06 9.04 22.21
N LEU A 703 40.25 7.99 22.18
CA LEU A 703 40.08 7.14 21.02
C LEU A 703 38.88 7.62 20.20
N VAL A 704 39.08 7.96 18.94
CA VAL A 704 38.00 8.34 18.01
C VAL A 704 37.77 7.21 17.01
N VAL A 705 36.53 6.76 16.89
CA VAL A 705 36.14 5.63 16.05
C VAL A 705 35.01 6.05 15.11
N ASP A 706 35.30 6.03 13.82
CA ASP A 706 34.40 6.40 12.73
C ASP A 706 34.89 5.70 11.46
N ASP A 707 34.01 5.20 10.60
CA ASP A 707 34.39 4.49 9.38
C ASP A 707 34.76 5.44 8.24
N GLU A 708 34.44 6.72 8.34
CA GLU A 708 34.80 7.75 7.38
C GLU A 708 36.08 8.50 7.80
N ILE A 709 37.10 8.43 6.93
CA ILE A 709 38.41 9.07 7.16
C ILE A 709 38.29 10.59 7.39
N VAL A 710 37.34 11.21 6.71
CA VAL A 710 37.09 12.66 6.77
C VAL A 710 36.61 13.07 8.17
N ASN A 711 35.65 12.33 8.74
CA ASN A 711 35.14 12.58 10.09
C ASN A 711 36.26 12.41 11.14
N LEU A 712 37.08 11.36 11.00
CA LEU A 712 38.24 11.14 11.86
C LEU A 712 39.22 12.31 11.80
N GLN A 713 39.51 12.86 10.61
CA GLN A 713 40.42 14.00 10.45
C GLN A 713 39.88 15.27 11.10
N VAL A 714 38.59 15.57 10.93
CA VAL A 714 37.95 16.75 11.53
C VAL A 714 37.97 16.64 13.05
N LEU A 715 37.52 15.52 13.60
CA LEU A 715 37.51 15.26 15.04
C LEU A 715 38.92 15.29 15.63
N ALA A 716 39.89 14.63 15.00
CA ALA A 716 41.27 14.62 15.46
C ALA A 716 41.85 16.04 15.46
N SER A 717 41.64 16.83 14.40
CA SER A 717 42.14 18.21 14.31
C SER A 717 41.58 19.09 15.44
N GLN A 718 40.26 19.00 15.68
CA GLN A 718 39.60 19.77 16.74
C GLN A 718 40.12 19.40 18.14
N LEU A 719 40.34 18.11 18.40
CA LEU A 719 40.80 17.64 19.71
C LEU A 719 42.29 17.92 19.95
N ILE A 720 43.13 17.79 18.92
CA ILE A 720 44.56 18.12 18.99
C ILE A 720 44.76 19.61 19.31
N LEU A 721 43.98 20.50 18.68
CA LEU A 721 43.97 21.94 18.98
C LEU A 721 43.62 22.25 20.44
N ASN A 722 42.87 21.37 21.11
CA ASN A 722 42.46 21.52 22.51
C ASN A 722 43.31 20.65 23.48
N ASN A 723 44.53 20.31 23.08
CA ASN A 723 45.55 19.63 23.89
C ASN A 723 45.21 18.19 24.33
N TYR A 724 44.37 17.47 23.57
CA TYR A 724 44.12 16.04 23.76
C TYR A 724 45.08 15.18 22.93
N ASN A 725 45.44 13.99 23.42
CA ASN A 725 46.17 12.99 22.65
C ASN A 725 45.16 12.06 21.95
N VAL A 726 45.15 12.04 20.61
CA VAL A 726 44.08 11.40 19.84
C VAL A 726 44.60 10.19 19.09
N THR A 727 43.97 9.03 19.30
CA THR A 727 44.16 7.82 18.50
C THR A 727 42.90 7.57 17.68
N THR A 728 43.04 7.21 16.39
CA THR A 728 41.88 7.02 15.49
C THR A 728 41.73 5.56 15.03
N ALA A 729 40.50 5.08 14.90
CA ALA A 729 40.18 3.74 14.38
C ALA A 729 39.07 3.78 13.32
N LEU A 730 39.29 3.12 12.18
CA LEU A 730 38.36 3.04 11.04
C LEU A 730 37.29 1.94 11.18
N SER A 731 37.26 1.21 12.30
CA SER A 731 36.26 0.15 12.51
C SER A 731 36.17 -0.25 13.96
N GLY A 732 35.00 -0.77 14.37
CA GLY A 732 34.78 -1.32 15.70
C GLY A 732 35.76 -2.43 16.08
N LYS A 733 36.16 -3.31 15.14
CA LYS A 733 37.16 -4.36 15.38
C LYS A 733 38.54 -3.78 15.72
N LYS A 734 38.97 -2.75 14.99
CA LYS A 734 40.24 -2.06 15.25
C LYS A 734 40.19 -1.32 16.59
N ALA A 735 39.06 -0.69 16.90
CA ALA A 735 38.84 -0.02 18.18
C ALA A 735 38.97 -0.99 19.37
N LEU A 736 38.28 -2.14 19.33
CA LEU A 736 38.37 -3.14 20.39
C LEU A 736 39.77 -3.72 20.55
N LYS A 737 40.51 -3.90 19.45
CA LYS A 737 41.91 -4.30 19.48
C LYS A 737 42.78 -3.25 20.20
N LEU A 738 42.65 -1.98 19.81
CA LEU A 738 43.39 -0.88 20.45
C LEU A 738 43.06 -0.75 21.94
N ILE A 739 41.80 -0.88 22.33
CA ILE A 739 41.37 -0.84 23.74
C ILE A 739 41.98 -2.00 24.56
N SER A 740 42.30 -3.13 23.94
CA SER A 740 42.98 -4.23 24.62
C SER A 740 44.51 -4.07 24.71
N GLU A 741 45.10 -3.25 23.85
CA GLU A 741 46.55 -3.03 23.77
C GLU A 741 46.99 -1.76 24.52
N GLU A 742 46.12 -0.75 24.61
CA GLU A 742 46.40 0.55 25.22
C GLU A 742 45.26 1.01 26.15
N SER A 743 45.58 1.88 27.11
CA SER A 743 44.58 2.55 27.96
C SER A 743 44.14 3.89 27.37
N PHE A 744 42.83 4.16 27.48
CA PHE A 744 42.19 5.38 27.00
C PHE A 744 41.39 6.06 28.13
N ASP A 745 41.25 7.38 28.02
CA ASP A 745 40.48 8.22 28.94
C ASP A 745 39.04 8.46 28.50
N LEU A 746 38.80 8.38 27.19
CA LEU A 746 37.49 8.52 26.57
C LEU A 746 37.49 7.79 25.23
N VAL A 747 36.36 7.18 24.87
CA VAL A 747 36.08 6.72 23.51
C VAL A 747 34.99 7.58 22.89
N ILE A 748 35.25 8.15 21.73
CA ILE A 748 34.25 8.81 20.87
C ILE A 748 33.93 7.82 19.75
N LEU A 749 32.65 7.49 19.57
CA LEU A 749 32.25 6.33 18.78
C LEU A 749 31.06 6.66 17.86
N ASP A 750 31.22 6.48 16.56
CA ASP A 750 30.09 6.51 15.64
C ASP A 750 29.15 5.32 15.87
N VAL A 751 27.85 5.58 15.87
CA VAL A 751 26.79 4.59 15.94
C VAL A 751 26.72 3.77 14.65
N MET A 752 26.79 4.41 13.49
CA MET A 752 26.53 3.78 12.20
C MET A 752 27.83 3.39 11.49
N MET A 753 28.36 2.20 11.82
CA MET A 753 29.55 1.65 11.16
C MET A 753 29.28 0.29 10.51
N PRO A 754 29.91 -0.01 9.35
CA PRO A 754 29.75 -1.29 8.66
C PRO A 754 30.35 -2.47 9.44
N LYS A 755 29.73 -3.64 9.27
CA LYS A 755 30.07 -4.93 9.91
C LYS A 755 29.86 -5.01 11.42
N MET A 756 30.11 -3.94 12.16
CA MET A 756 29.95 -3.87 13.61
C MET A 756 29.52 -2.46 14.00
N SER A 757 28.30 -2.32 14.52
CA SER A 757 27.74 -1.01 14.90
C SER A 757 28.40 -0.45 16.16
N GLY A 758 28.31 0.86 16.38
CA GLY A 758 28.79 1.51 17.60
C GLY A 758 28.13 0.94 18.87
N TYR A 759 26.85 0.57 18.80
CA TYR A 759 26.17 -0.11 19.91
C TYR A 759 26.84 -1.43 20.28
N GLU A 760 27.21 -2.24 19.28
CA GLU A 760 27.86 -3.53 19.50
C GLU A 760 29.28 -3.38 20.06
N VAL A 761 30.00 -2.34 19.63
CA VAL A 761 31.31 -1.98 20.20
C VAL A 761 31.16 -1.55 21.67
N CYS A 762 30.21 -0.67 21.97
CA CYS A 762 29.95 -0.20 23.33
C CYS A 762 29.58 -1.37 24.26
N LYS A 763 28.73 -2.29 23.81
CA LYS A 763 28.37 -3.49 24.58
C LYS A 763 29.60 -4.34 24.92
N ARG A 764 30.52 -4.54 23.96
CA ARG A 764 31.78 -5.25 24.21
C ARG A 764 32.76 -4.50 25.10
N ILE A 765 32.76 -3.17 25.05
CA ILE A 765 33.53 -2.36 26.02
C ILE A 765 32.97 -2.59 27.43
N ARG A 766 31.64 -2.65 27.59
CA ARG A 766 30.96 -2.83 28.88
C ARG A 766 31.09 -4.22 29.49
N GLU A 767 31.50 -5.22 28.71
CA GLU A 767 31.89 -6.53 29.25
C GLU A 767 33.18 -6.46 30.09
N LYS A 768 34.01 -5.42 29.92
CA LYS A 768 35.32 -5.28 30.58
C LYS A 768 35.50 -4.01 31.39
N PHE A 769 34.85 -2.90 31.00
CA PHE A 769 35.04 -1.58 31.61
C PHE A 769 33.70 -1.00 32.06
N THR A 770 33.63 -0.48 33.29
CA THR A 770 32.44 0.23 33.76
C THR A 770 32.27 1.58 33.05
N LEU A 771 31.12 2.23 33.27
CA LEU A 771 30.83 3.60 32.79
C LEU A 771 31.88 4.62 33.23
N VAL A 772 32.52 4.37 34.38
CA VAL A 772 33.52 5.28 34.95
C VAL A 772 34.93 4.94 34.46
N ASP A 773 35.27 3.65 34.32
CA ASP A 773 36.60 3.22 33.90
C ASP A 773 36.94 3.67 32.48
N LEU A 774 35.97 3.55 31.58
CA LEU A 774 36.10 3.98 30.19
C LEU A 774 34.79 4.62 29.71
N PRO A 775 34.67 5.96 29.85
CA PRO A 775 33.54 6.70 29.30
C PRO A 775 33.45 6.54 27.78
N VAL A 776 32.23 6.37 27.27
CA VAL A 776 31.92 6.28 25.83
C VAL A 776 30.96 7.40 25.47
N LEU A 777 31.35 8.22 24.50
CA LEU A 777 30.55 9.29 23.89
C LEU A 777 30.15 8.85 22.48
N MET A 778 28.84 8.68 22.25
CA MET A 778 28.34 8.26 20.93
C MET A 778 28.06 9.44 20.02
N LEU A 779 28.36 9.29 18.72
CA LEU A 779 27.98 10.22 17.66
C LEU A 779 26.88 9.57 16.80
N THR A 780 25.74 10.22 16.62
CA THR A 780 24.58 9.67 15.86
C THR A 780 24.04 10.64 14.83
N ALA A 781 23.62 10.15 13.65
CA ALA A 781 22.96 10.96 12.62
C ALA A 781 21.42 11.06 12.80
N ASN A 782 20.82 10.32 13.74
CA ASN A 782 19.37 10.26 13.95
C ASN A 782 18.98 10.68 15.37
N SER A 783 18.08 11.65 15.48
CA SER A 783 17.58 12.25 16.74
C SER A 783 16.35 11.54 17.34
N GLN A 784 15.86 10.46 16.74
CA GLN A 784 14.70 9.72 17.26
C GLN A 784 14.96 9.14 18.66
N LEU A 785 14.04 9.40 19.60
CA LEU A 785 14.07 8.95 21.00
C LEU A 785 14.41 7.47 21.18
N ASN A 786 13.92 6.58 20.29
CA ASN A 786 14.18 5.14 20.37
C ASN A 786 15.68 4.80 20.24
N ASN A 787 16.44 5.53 19.42
CA ASN A 787 17.87 5.28 19.24
C ASN A 787 18.70 5.82 20.41
N VAL A 788 18.22 6.89 21.05
CA VAL A 788 18.82 7.42 22.29
C VAL A 788 18.64 6.43 23.44
N CYS A 789 17.44 5.86 23.60
CA CYS A 789 17.18 4.81 24.61
C CYS A 789 18.08 3.58 24.39
N LEU A 790 18.19 3.11 23.15
CA LEU A 790 19.08 2.00 22.79
C LEU A 790 20.55 2.30 23.14
N GLY A 791 21.03 3.52 22.93
CA GLY A 791 22.39 3.94 23.30
C GLY A 791 22.67 3.82 24.79
N PHE A 792 21.75 4.28 25.65
CA PHE A 792 21.89 4.15 27.10
C PHE A 792 21.74 2.71 27.59
N GLU A 793 20.84 1.92 26.99
CA GLU A 793 20.73 0.47 27.28
C GLU A 793 22.01 -0.30 26.95
N CYS A 794 22.78 0.15 25.95
CA CYS A 794 24.09 -0.41 25.61
C CYS A 794 25.23 0.05 26.52
N GLY A 795 24.94 0.94 27.49
CA GLY A 795 25.89 1.49 28.43
C GLY A 795 26.71 2.68 27.89
N THR A 796 26.21 3.48 26.94
CA THR A 796 26.90 4.75 26.62
C THR A 796 26.80 5.73 27.78
N ASN A 797 27.78 6.64 27.93
CA ASN A 797 27.73 7.68 28.95
C ASN A 797 26.92 8.89 28.50
N ASP A 798 27.11 9.26 27.24
CA ASP A 798 26.43 10.39 26.62
C ASP A 798 26.40 10.21 25.11
N TYR A 799 25.65 11.08 24.41
CA TYR A 799 25.56 11.10 22.95
C TYR A 799 25.53 12.52 22.40
N ILE A 800 25.95 12.66 21.15
CA ILE A 800 25.93 13.91 20.38
C ILE A 800 25.36 13.63 18.99
N ILE A 801 24.49 14.52 18.51
CA ILE A 801 23.85 14.40 17.20
C ILE A 801 24.74 15.06 16.14
N LYS A 802 24.99 14.37 15.02
CA LYS A 802 25.67 14.92 13.84
C LYS A 802 24.66 15.69 12.96
N PRO A 803 24.97 16.91 12.48
CA PRO A 803 26.19 17.68 12.73
C PRO A 803 26.18 18.34 14.12
N PHE A 804 27.34 18.36 14.79
CA PHE A 804 27.51 18.92 16.13
C PHE A 804 28.35 20.19 16.13
N GLU A 805 28.08 21.07 17.09
CA GLU A 805 28.93 22.23 17.33
C GLU A 805 30.20 21.84 18.10
N LYS A 806 31.33 22.47 17.73
CA LYS A 806 32.64 22.27 18.37
C LYS A 806 32.59 22.53 19.88
N SER A 807 31.86 23.57 20.29
CA SER A 807 31.66 23.97 21.69
C SER A 807 30.97 22.88 22.51
N GLU A 808 29.91 22.28 21.96
CA GLU A 808 29.17 21.20 22.58
C GLU A 808 30.05 19.96 22.76
N LEU A 809 30.74 19.54 21.69
CA LEU A 809 31.65 18.39 21.73
C LEU A 809 32.70 18.52 22.84
N LEU A 810 33.39 19.66 22.91
CA LEU A 810 34.44 19.89 23.91
C LEU A 810 33.89 19.92 25.34
N ALA A 811 32.72 20.51 25.56
CA ALA A 811 32.08 20.55 26.88
C ALA A 811 31.73 19.15 27.40
N ARG A 812 31.19 18.29 26.52
CA ARG A 812 30.82 16.89 26.83
C ARG A 812 32.06 16.06 27.17
N ILE A 813 33.11 16.18 26.36
CA ILE A 813 34.40 15.51 26.57
C ILE A 813 35.00 15.91 27.92
N LYS A 814 35.08 17.22 28.19
CA LYS A 814 35.61 17.75 29.45
C LYS A 814 34.83 17.20 30.65
N THR A 815 33.50 17.14 30.57
CA THR A 815 32.64 16.63 31.65
C THR A 815 32.91 15.16 31.96
N LEU A 816 32.96 14.30 30.93
CA LEU A 816 33.19 12.86 31.09
C LEU A 816 34.56 12.53 31.68
N ILE A 817 35.61 13.21 31.20
CA ILE A 817 36.98 13.05 31.73
C ILE A 817 37.05 13.52 33.19
N THR A 818 36.42 14.66 33.51
CA THR A 818 36.40 15.18 34.89
C THR A 818 35.70 14.21 35.84
N MET A 819 34.58 13.61 35.42
CA MET A 819 33.84 12.64 36.22
C MET A 819 34.65 11.36 36.49
N LYS A 820 35.31 10.81 35.45
CA LYS A 820 36.24 9.67 35.60
C LYS A 820 37.32 9.95 36.64
N ASN A 821 37.94 11.12 36.55
CA ASN A 821 39.02 11.50 37.47
C ASN A 821 38.53 11.72 38.90
N ALA A 822 37.35 12.34 39.08
CA ALA A 822 36.78 12.56 40.41
C ALA A 822 36.49 11.24 41.14
N VAL A 823 35.97 10.22 40.44
CA VAL A 823 35.73 8.90 41.03
C VAL A 823 37.06 8.17 41.32
N LYS A 824 38.05 8.26 40.41
CA LYS A 824 39.38 7.67 40.65
C LYS A 824 40.05 8.24 41.90
N LEU A 825 39.88 9.54 42.15
CA LEU A 825 40.37 10.22 43.36
C LEU A 825 39.59 9.84 44.63
N SER A 826 38.37 9.30 44.51
CA SER A 826 37.54 8.87 45.65
C SER A 826 37.83 7.45 46.16
N VAL A 827 38.62 6.67 45.43
CA VAL A 827 38.88 5.23 45.69
C VAL A 827 40.28 4.99 46.26
N ILE A 828 41.23 5.88 45.99
CA ILE A 828 42.66 5.73 46.30
C ILE A 828 43.04 6.75 47.40
N ASP A 829 43.95 6.37 48.31
CA ASP A 829 44.57 7.29 49.26
C ASP A 829 45.59 8.19 48.55
N SER A 830 45.43 9.50 48.67
CA SER A 830 46.19 10.50 47.92
C SER A 830 47.69 10.51 48.25
N LEU A 831 48.09 9.99 49.42
CA LEU A 831 49.49 9.95 49.83
C LEU A 831 50.20 8.69 49.35
N THR A 832 49.56 7.53 49.53
CA THR A 832 50.20 6.21 49.36
C THR A 832 49.88 5.52 48.04
N GLY A 833 48.84 5.97 47.31
CA GLY A 833 48.47 5.41 46.00
C GLY A 833 47.78 4.03 46.06
N ILE A 834 47.52 3.51 47.26
CA ILE A 834 46.74 2.28 47.50
C ILE A 834 45.29 2.61 47.85
N PHE A 835 44.42 1.60 47.96
CA PHE A 835 43.01 1.84 48.26
C PHE A 835 42.79 2.52 49.61
N ASN A 836 41.83 3.44 49.65
CA ASN A 836 41.42 4.06 50.91
C ASN A 836 40.54 3.10 51.74
N ARG A 837 40.37 3.42 53.03
CA ARG A 837 39.59 2.60 53.98
C ARG A 837 38.20 2.23 53.45
N LYS A 838 37.46 3.20 52.89
CA LYS A 838 36.08 2.97 52.44
C LYS A 838 36.03 1.90 51.35
N HIS A 839 36.87 2.04 50.33
CA HIS A 839 36.90 1.09 49.23
C HIS A 839 37.43 -0.29 49.65
N LEU A 840 38.40 -0.32 50.58
CA LEU A 840 38.93 -1.57 51.11
C LEU A 840 37.83 -2.38 51.86
N PHE A 841 36.97 -1.71 52.62
CA PHE A 841 35.82 -2.36 53.27
C PHE A 841 34.82 -2.90 52.27
N GLU A 842 34.46 -2.12 51.24
CA GLU A 842 33.55 -2.56 50.17
C GLU A 842 34.09 -3.80 49.43
N LEU A 843 35.39 -3.81 49.13
CA LEU A 843 36.05 -4.96 48.50
C LEU A 843 36.10 -6.18 49.42
N ALA A 844 36.35 -5.99 50.71
CA ALA A 844 36.31 -7.06 51.69
C ALA A 844 34.91 -7.69 51.81
N GLU A 845 33.85 -6.88 51.81
CA GLU A 845 32.46 -7.38 51.81
C GLU A 845 32.12 -8.18 50.55
N LEU A 846 32.54 -7.68 49.38
CA LEU A 846 32.33 -8.37 48.11
C LEU A 846 33.02 -9.74 48.11
N LEU A 847 34.32 -9.78 48.40
CA LEU A 847 35.11 -11.01 48.42
C LEU A 847 34.62 -11.99 49.48
N PHE A 848 34.22 -11.50 50.65
CA PHE A 848 33.64 -12.32 51.71
C PHE A 848 32.33 -12.98 51.27
N ASN A 849 31.43 -12.24 50.61
CA ASN A 849 30.17 -12.79 50.12
C ASN A 849 30.39 -13.85 49.03
N GLU A 850 31.30 -13.59 48.09
CA GLU A 850 31.69 -14.54 47.05
C GLU A 850 32.28 -15.82 47.65
N HIS A 851 33.25 -15.67 48.56
CA HIS A 851 33.93 -16.82 49.17
C HIS A 851 33.01 -17.59 50.12
N ARG A 852 32.07 -16.92 50.80
CA ARG A 852 31.04 -17.59 51.61
C ARG A 852 30.14 -18.48 50.75
N ALA A 853 29.74 -18.02 49.57
CA ALA A 853 28.95 -18.83 48.63
C ALA A 853 29.71 -20.09 48.18
N GLU A 854 31.02 -19.98 47.99
CA GLU A 854 31.89 -21.07 47.52
C GLU A 854 32.53 -21.91 48.64
N LYS A 855 32.22 -21.62 49.90
CA LYS A 855 32.85 -22.23 51.10
C LYS A 855 34.39 -22.09 51.14
N LYS A 856 34.91 -20.98 50.61
CA LYS A 856 36.32 -20.61 50.67
C LYS A 856 36.60 -19.71 51.88
N ILE A 857 37.84 -19.72 52.36
CA ILE A 857 38.27 -18.97 53.54
C ILE A 857 38.93 -17.66 53.11
N MET A 858 38.73 -16.58 53.87
CA MET A 858 39.39 -15.29 53.68
C MET A 858 40.05 -14.87 54.99
N SER A 859 41.26 -14.35 54.90
CA SER A 859 41.98 -13.76 56.04
C SER A 859 42.20 -12.27 55.84
N ILE A 860 42.24 -11.52 56.93
CA ILE A 860 42.58 -10.10 56.95
C ILE A 860 43.77 -9.90 57.87
N ILE A 861 44.78 -9.17 57.39
CA ILE A 861 45.90 -8.70 58.19
C ILE A 861 45.71 -7.21 58.45
N MET A 862 45.61 -6.81 59.72
CA MET A 862 45.76 -5.42 60.13
C MET A 862 47.19 -5.20 60.61
N MET A 863 47.80 -4.08 60.20
CA MET A 863 49.17 -3.75 60.58
C MET A 863 49.30 -2.28 60.95
N ASP A 864 50.22 -2.02 61.86
CA ASP A 864 50.50 -0.69 62.40
C ASP A 864 52.00 -0.48 62.55
N ILE A 865 52.42 0.76 62.29
CA ILE A 865 53.81 1.16 62.38
C ILE A 865 54.19 1.45 63.84
N ASP A 866 55.11 0.66 64.37
CA ASP A 866 55.54 0.81 65.75
C ASP A 866 56.23 2.16 65.97
N ASN A 867 55.77 2.91 66.98
CA ASN A 867 56.36 4.19 67.39
C ASN A 867 56.31 5.28 66.30
N PHE A 868 55.38 5.20 65.34
CA PHE A 868 55.30 6.18 64.25
C PHE A 868 55.13 7.63 64.70
N LYS A 869 54.35 7.87 65.76
CA LYS A 869 54.27 9.21 66.38
C LYS A 869 55.63 9.75 66.82
N ILE A 870 56.47 8.90 67.44
CA ILE A 870 57.83 9.29 67.87
C ILE A 870 58.71 9.60 66.65
N LEU A 871 58.57 8.84 65.56
CA LEU A 871 59.30 9.10 64.31
C LEU A 871 58.87 10.42 63.67
N ASN A 872 57.57 10.71 63.64
CA ASN A 872 57.04 12.00 63.16
C ASN A 872 57.48 13.17 64.03
N ASP A 873 57.44 13.02 65.36
CA ASP A 873 57.85 14.07 66.29
C ASP A 873 59.37 14.31 66.21
N LYS A 874 60.18 13.28 65.92
CA LYS A 874 61.65 13.36 65.81
C LYS A 874 62.13 13.91 64.45
N TYR A 875 61.47 13.55 63.36
CA TYR A 875 61.95 13.82 62.00
C TYR A 875 61.03 14.69 61.14
N GLY A 876 59.82 15.00 61.63
CA GLY A 876 58.83 15.80 60.90
C GLY A 876 57.93 14.99 59.97
N HIS A 877 56.76 15.53 59.69
CA HIS A 877 55.70 14.85 58.93
C HIS A 877 56.10 14.44 57.50
N GLY A 878 56.95 15.21 56.81
CA GLY A 878 57.40 14.87 55.46
C GLY A 878 58.23 13.58 55.39
N ILE A 879 58.99 13.28 56.44
CA ILE A 879 59.71 12.00 56.56
C ILE A 879 58.75 10.88 56.93
N GLY A 880 57.75 11.15 57.77
CA GLY A 880 56.64 10.23 58.05
C GLY A 880 55.94 9.76 56.78
N ASP A 881 55.62 10.70 55.89
CA ASP A 881 55.01 10.43 54.58
C ASP A 881 55.88 9.54 53.68
N MET A 882 57.20 9.75 53.71
CA MET A 882 58.16 8.91 53.00
C MET A 882 58.22 7.50 53.58
N ILE A 883 58.21 7.36 54.92
CA ILE A 883 58.16 6.06 55.61
C ILE A 883 56.89 5.30 55.22
N LEU A 884 55.73 5.97 55.18
CA LEU A 884 54.47 5.37 54.75
C LEU A 884 54.54 4.83 53.32
N LYS A 885 55.11 5.58 52.38
CA LYS A 885 55.29 5.16 50.98
C LYS A 885 56.27 3.98 50.83
N ASP A 886 57.38 4.00 51.57
CA ASP A 886 58.38 2.92 51.55
C ASP A 886 57.79 1.61 52.09
N ILE A 887 57.02 1.67 53.20
CA ILE A 887 56.35 0.51 53.78
C ILE A 887 55.35 -0.09 52.80
N VAL A 888 54.55 0.72 52.10
CA VAL A 888 53.63 0.23 51.07
C VAL A 888 54.38 -0.51 49.97
N THR A 889 55.49 0.05 49.49
CA THR A 889 56.33 -0.58 48.46
C THR A 889 56.86 -1.93 48.93
N ARG A 890 57.43 -2.00 50.14
CA ARG A 890 57.94 -3.25 50.74
C ARG A 890 56.86 -4.29 51.01
N CYS A 891 55.64 -3.86 51.31
CA CYS A 891 54.51 -4.77 51.43
C CYS A 891 54.14 -5.37 50.07
N GLN A 892 54.03 -4.53 49.02
CA GLN A 892 53.67 -4.96 47.67
C GLN A 892 54.68 -5.96 47.07
N GLU A 893 55.97 -5.88 47.42
CA GLU A 893 57.00 -6.86 47.01
C GLU A 893 56.75 -8.29 47.54
N VAL A 894 56.01 -8.42 48.65
CA VAL A 894 55.78 -9.69 49.35
C VAL A 894 54.43 -10.30 49.00
N LEU A 895 53.46 -9.44 48.66
CA LEU A 895 52.07 -9.79 48.39
C LEU A 895 51.88 -10.39 46.99
N ARG A 896 50.86 -11.25 46.85
CA ARG A 896 50.46 -11.81 45.54
C ARG A 896 49.63 -10.79 44.77
N PRO A 897 49.52 -10.90 43.44
CA PRO A 897 48.63 -10.05 42.63
C PRO A 897 47.16 -10.08 43.06
N THR A 898 46.72 -11.17 43.71
CA THR A 898 45.36 -11.34 44.24
C THR A 898 45.17 -10.73 45.64
N ASP A 899 46.25 -10.40 46.34
CA ASP A 899 46.20 -9.85 47.69
C ASP A 899 46.03 -8.33 47.58
N THR A 900 45.11 -7.77 48.36
CA THR A 900 44.80 -6.33 48.25
C THR A 900 45.22 -5.58 49.50
N ILE A 901 46.09 -4.57 49.33
CA ILE A 901 46.50 -3.67 50.41
C ILE A 901 45.73 -2.34 50.33
N GLY A 902 45.31 -1.83 51.48
CA GLY A 902 44.71 -0.50 51.60
C GLY A 902 45.14 0.21 52.88
N ARG A 903 45.03 1.53 52.86
CA ARG A 903 45.31 2.38 54.01
C ARG A 903 44.06 2.47 54.88
N TYR A 904 44.14 1.88 56.08
CA TYR A 904 43.03 1.79 57.01
C TYR A 904 42.92 3.04 57.89
N GLY A 905 44.07 3.61 58.27
CA GLY A 905 44.18 4.79 59.11
C GLY A 905 45.46 5.58 58.82
N GLY A 906 45.75 6.59 59.64
CA GLY A 906 46.92 7.46 59.44
C GLY A 906 48.23 6.68 59.36
N GLU A 907 48.44 5.74 60.27
CA GLU A 907 49.64 4.87 60.38
C GLU A 907 49.30 3.37 60.24
N GLU A 908 48.04 3.06 59.92
CA GLU A 908 47.49 1.71 59.89
C GLU A 908 47.20 1.26 58.46
N PHE A 909 47.59 0.03 58.14
CA PHE A 909 47.31 -0.60 56.86
C PHE A 909 46.55 -1.91 57.05
N THR A 910 45.85 -2.34 56.01
CA THR A 910 45.15 -3.61 56.00
C THR A 910 45.42 -4.34 54.70
N VAL A 911 45.58 -5.66 54.78
CA VAL A 911 45.69 -6.54 53.63
C VAL A 911 44.56 -7.57 53.68
N ILE A 912 43.80 -7.67 52.59
CA ILE A 912 42.82 -8.71 52.35
C ILE A 912 43.51 -9.86 51.61
N LEU A 913 43.39 -11.07 52.14
CA LEU A 913 43.96 -12.29 51.58
C LEU A 913 42.84 -13.26 51.17
N PRO A 914 42.42 -13.25 49.89
CA PRO A 914 41.43 -14.19 49.38
C PRO A 914 41.95 -15.63 49.45
N ASN A 915 41.05 -16.58 49.70
CA ASN A 915 41.34 -18.01 49.73
C ASN A 915 42.60 -18.41 50.53
N THR A 916 42.79 -17.78 51.69
CA THR A 916 44.00 -17.93 52.51
C THR A 916 43.64 -18.23 53.95
N GLU A 917 44.07 -19.40 54.43
CA GLU A 917 43.92 -19.85 55.81
C GLU A 917 44.85 -19.10 56.77
N ILE A 918 44.48 -19.07 58.05
CA ILE A 918 45.17 -18.30 59.10
C ILE A 918 46.65 -18.70 59.26
N GLU A 919 47.01 -19.96 59.06
CA GLU A 919 48.41 -20.41 59.10
C GLU A 919 49.25 -19.82 57.96
N ILE A 920 48.66 -19.72 56.77
CA ILE A 920 49.31 -19.13 55.59
C ILE A 920 49.35 -17.62 55.74
N ALA A 921 48.26 -17.00 56.21
CA ALA A 921 48.21 -15.58 56.54
C ALA A 921 49.28 -15.21 57.56
N HIS A 922 49.52 -16.05 58.58
CA HIS A 922 50.59 -15.85 59.56
C HIS A 922 51.98 -15.86 58.91
N LYS A 923 52.24 -16.79 57.97
CA LYS A 923 53.49 -16.81 57.20
C LYS A 923 53.67 -15.56 56.34
N ILE A 924 52.59 -15.06 55.73
CA ILE A 924 52.61 -13.83 54.91
C ILE A 924 52.88 -12.61 55.81
N ALA A 925 52.18 -12.49 56.94
CA ALA A 925 52.38 -11.42 57.90
C ALA A 925 53.82 -11.40 58.46
N GLU A 926 54.40 -12.56 58.76
CA GLU A 926 55.80 -12.66 59.20
C GLU A 926 56.78 -12.27 58.09
N ARG A 927 56.48 -12.59 56.82
CA ARG A 927 57.29 -12.12 55.68
C ARG A 927 57.23 -10.61 55.52
N ILE A 928 56.05 -10.00 55.65
CA ILE A 928 55.88 -8.54 55.62
C ILE A 928 56.70 -7.90 56.74
N ARG A 929 56.51 -8.37 57.99
CA ARG A 929 57.24 -7.88 59.16
C ARG A 929 58.75 -7.93 58.97
N LYS A 930 59.26 -9.08 58.54
CA LYS A 930 60.70 -9.28 58.28
C LYS A 930 61.20 -8.41 57.14
N ASN A 931 60.45 -8.27 56.04
CA ASN A 931 60.88 -7.44 54.90
C ASN A 931 61.01 -5.97 55.29
N VAL A 932 60.07 -5.46 56.10
CA VAL A 932 60.13 -4.09 56.60
C VAL A 932 61.29 -3.90 57.58
N SER A 933 61.50 -4.82 58.53
CA SER A 933 62.60 -4.71 59.50
C SER A 933 64.00 -5.08 58.97
N ALA A 934 64.10 -5.68 57.77
CA ALA A 934 65.36 -6.24 57.26
C ALA A 934 66.38 -5.19 56.81
N LYS A 935 65.91 -4.00 56.39
CA LYS A 935 66.75 -2.89 55.95
C LYS A 935 66.28 -1.60 56.60
N PRO A 936 67.18 -0.75 57.12
CA PRO A 936 66.76 0.57 57.58
C PRO A 936 66.17 1.39 56.43
N ILE A 937 65.26 2.30 56.76
CA ILE A 937 64.71 3.28 55.83
C ILE A 937 65.64 4.49 55.88
N LYS A 938 66.10 4.96 54.70
CA LYS A 938 66.92 6.17 54.61
C LYS A 938 66.06 7.39 54.95
N ILE A 939 66.46 8.14 55.96
CA ILE A 939 65.81 9.37 56.43
C ILE A 939 66.76 10.55 56.13
N GLY A 940 66.87 10.93 54.86
CA GLY A 940 67.80 11.96 54.39
C GLY A 940 69.16 11.42 53.93
N GLU A 941 70.14 12.32 53.73
CA GLU A 941 71.44 11.97 53.12
C GLU A 941 72.38 11.16 54.03
N GLU A 942 72.22 11.23 55.37
CA GLU A 942 73.14 10.58 56.33
C GLU A 942 72.49 9.75 57.46
N ASN A 943 71.15 9.71 57.58
CA ASN A 943 70.47 9.00 58.67
C ASN A 943 69.67 7.79 58.17
N GLU A 944 69.72 6.69 58.93
CA GLU A 944 69.03 5.43 58.67
C GLU A 944 68.29 4.98 59.94
N GLU A 945 67.01 4.66 59.83
CA GLU A 945 66.21 4.18 60.97
C GLU A 945 65.56 2.83 60.65
N ILE A 946 65.56 1.93 61.64
CA ILE A 946 64.89 0.64 61.52
C ILE A 946 63.45 0.83 61.97
N VAL A 947 62.52 0.65 61.04
CA VAL A 947 61.08 0.68 61.32
C VAL A 947 60.56 -0.74 61.49
N THR A 948 59.71 -0.96 62.49
CA THR A 948 59.08 -2.25 62.76
C THR A 948 57.56 -2.15 62.67
N LEU A 949 56.94 -3.30 62.39
CA LEU A 949 55.49 -3.42 62.29
C LEU A 949 54.96 -4.39 63.34
N SER A 950 53.84 -4.02 63.95
CA SER A 950 52.98 -4.95 64.68
C SER A 950 51.82 -5.37 63.76
N LEU A 951 51.51 -6.67 63.71
CA LEU A 951 50.46 -7.19 62.83
C LEU A 951 49.50 -8.11 63.59
N GLY A 952 48.21 -7.97 63.30
CA GLY A 952 47.13 -8.82 63.78
C GLY A 952 46.40 -9.50 62.63
N ILE A 953 45.94 -10.74 62.84
CA ILE A 953 45.27 -11.54 61.80
C ILE A 953 43.90 -12.00 62.28
N GLY A 954 42.89 -11.80 61.43
CA GLY A 954 41.54 -12.35 61.56
C GLY A 954 41.20 -13.28 60.39
N GLU A 955 40.34 -14.27 60.61
CA GLU A 955 39.94 -15.27 59.60
C GLU A 955 38.43 -15.53 59.62
N SER A 956 37.85 -15.69 58.43
CA SER A 956 36.48 -16.19 58.25
C SER A 956 36.39 -17.70 58.53
N ASN A 957 36.20 -18.09 59.81
CA ASN A 957 36.14 -19.51 60.18
C ASN A 957 34.82 -19.96 60.83
N SER A 958 33.69 -19.25 60.59
CA SER A 958 32.37 -19.74 60.98
C SER A 958 31.26 -19.28 60.03
N THR A 959 30.19 -20.06 59.93
CA THR A 959 29.03 -19.76 59.06
C THR A 959 28.24 -18.50 59.44
N ASN A 960 28.57 -17.85 60.58
CA ASN A 960 27.85 -16.71 61.16
C ASN A 960 28.70 -15.44 61.39
N LYS A 961 29.95 -15.36 60.92
CA LYS A 961 30.75 -14.11 61.02
C LYS A 961 30.38 -13.13 59.91
N SER A 962 30.42 -11.84 60.21
CA SER A 962 30.41 -10.73 59.26
C SER A 962 31.85 -10.27 58.97
N VAL A 963 32.05 -9.46 57.91
CA VAL A 963 33.36 -8.84 57.62
C VAL A 963 33.85 -8.00 58.79
N LEU A 964 32.93 -7.30 59.48
CA LEU A 964 33.25 -6.52 60.68
C LEU A 964 33.83 -7.39 61.80
N ASP A 965 33.36 -8.63 61.96
CA ASP A 965 33.89 -9.54 62.98
C ASP A 965 35.33 -9.96 62.67
N ILE A 966 35.67 -10.15 61.38
CA ILE A 966 37.03 -10.50 60.95
C ILE A 966 37.99 -9.33 61.20
N PHE A 967 37.58 -8.11 60.86
CA PHE A 967 38.34 -6.90 61.18
C PHE A 967 38.52 -6.73 62.69
N TYR A 968 37.47 -6.98 63.48
CA TYR A 968 37.54 -6.91 64.94
C TYR A 968 38.49 -7.93 65.55
N GLU A 969 38.54 -9.15 65.01
CA GLU A 969 39.52 -10.17 65.42
C GLU A 969 40.95 -9.76 65.06
N ALA A 970 41.17 -9.23 63.85
CA ALA A 970 42.46 -8.73 63.41
C ALA A 970 42.94 -7.55 64.29
N ASP A 971 42.05 -6.63 64.65
CA ASP A 971 42.34 -5.48 65.51
C ASP A 971 42.71 -5.91 66.94
N LYS A 972 41.95 -6.83 67.53
CA LYS A 972 42.30 -7.42 68.84
C LYS A 972 43.64 -8.13 68.84
N ALA A 973 43.91 -8.88 67.77
CA ALA A 973 45.20 -9.52 67.59
C ALA A 973 46.31 -8.47 67.45
N LEU A 974 46.10 -7.38 66.71
CA LEU A 974 47.05 -6.28 66.59
C LEU A 974 47.34 -5.62 67.95
N TYR A 975 46.31 -5.41 68.77
CA TYR A 975 46.48 -4.90 70.14
C TYR A 975 47.38 -5.82 71.00
N LYS A 976 47.21 -7.15 70.89
CA LYS A 976 48.04 -8.16 71.56
C LYS A 976 49.50 -8.13 71.06
N ALA A 977 49.74 -7.88 69.77
CA ALA A 977 51.08 -7.68 69.23
C ALA A 977 51.76 -6.45 69.87
N LYS A 978 51.04 -5.31 69.89
CA LYS A 978 51.54 -4.06 70.47
C LYS A 978 51.83 -4.20 71.96
N SER A 979 50.92 -4.79 72.74
CA SER A 979 51.02 -4.89 74.20
C SER A 979 52.08 -5.89 74.67
N SER A 980 52.45 -6.86 73.85
CA SER A 980 53.45 -7.88 74.21
C SER A 980 54.88 -7.54 73.79
N GLY A 981 55.15 -6.30 73.36
CA GLY A 981 56.50 -5.82 73.05
C GLY A 981 56.75 -5.43 71.60
N LYS A 982 55.70 -5.25 70.79
CA LYS A 982 55.77 -4.77 69.39
C LYS A 982 56.58 -5.70 68.45
N ASN A 983 56.78 -5.29 67.20
CA ASN A 983 57.53 -6.02 66.16
C ASN A 983 57.22 -7.52 66.09
N LYS A 984 55.93 -7.86 66.02
CA LYS A 984 55.49 -9.26 65.95
C LYS A 984 54.16 -9.43 65.25
N VAL A 985 53.87 -10.67 64.87
CA VAL A 985 52.58 -11.10 64.37
C VAL A 985 51.86 -11.86 65.47
N THR A 986 50.57 -11.57 65.65
CA THR A 986 49.69 -12.35 66.53
C THR A 986 48.37 -12.67 65.83
N THR A 987 47.80 -13.81 66.19
CA THR A 987 46.44 -14.23 65.82
C THR A 987 45.48 -13.98 66.98
N TYR A 988 44.19 -13.94 66.68
CA TYR A 988 43.14 -13.82 67.70
C TYR A 988 43.05 -15.07 68.60
N GLN A 989 43.40 -16.26 68.07
CA GLN A 989 43.37 -17.54 68.78
C GLN A 989 44.43 -17.67 69.87
#